data_AF-A0A4S2FE03-F1
#
_entry.id   AF-A0A4S2FE03-F1
#
_cell.length_a   1.000
_cell.length_b   1.000
_cell.length_c   1.000
_cell.angle_alpha   90.00
_cell.angle_beta   90.00
_cell.angle_gamma   90.00
#
_symmetry.space_group_name_H-M   'P 1'
#
loop_
_entity.id
_entity.type
_entity.pdbx_description
1 polymer ?
#
loop_
_entity_poly.entity_id
_entity_poly.type
_entity_poly.pdbx_seq_one_letter_code
_entity_poly.pdbx_strand_id
1 'polypeptide(L)'
;MSLIYKHRKELDVILGDLGILIITYIVFNYLENSKLILFIGPFLILINTLRIWFEKEIKTVLDFIIKYRYVIALLVFIICVSVKLNGSSIGVYDTIFGKEDPNVMTEIFGKGRPIRGDEFNVQVPYFFSQTYNDFKLNSNYMSLSGQNMIIGYNSPVIGLTLLGKPDIWGYILFGNEIGLSWYWCSRIILFLLVGYELFHILTRNKYLSCFASICLVFSPALQWWFAPHMYQVFFWASTLFVVGYYFFMGQKRWQKILFTILSICSLIGFVISIFPSLQVPTGLIMLSLLICCLIQNKESFVWKKSDFIRVGVVILGAGIVLGQFLIQAKDAIGLLNNTVYPGKRISVGGDYFLANLFTDPTMILNPFVAPSRLNQCEISCFNHFGILFMIYYPYLWYINKKTENSRRMIIGNCLFVILVIEILFMLIGFPEWLAKITLFSYMNRMTLVYGFTALLFSFWSMEAIWESRKKVRWQFGLLAALIYTLLYLKGYLNYLDASFLEKTGMWFYYFVPLVLGGSAFLVFTKFRRLFFPIFGSWIILSGMFVNPIVIGAQSISNHTLITKAIEIREEDPEAYWLTTNSLHTQELLLANGVKVLNAVNFYPDMEKWELIDPSQENEDFYNRYLHMLIVLTGDPTSYVQSTPDSIVLNLNVEDLKKWNVKYLVSNPQASVEELLNTNGISTRKLYTDDASNEEIIELIY
;
A
#
# COMPACT_ATOMS: atom_id res chain seq x y z
N MET A 1 -45.18 4.61 -2.41
CA MET A 1 -44.27 3.87 -3.30
C MET A 1 -44.30 4.33 -4.77
N SER A 2 -45.44 4.79 -5.33
CA SER A 2 -45.51 5.33 -6.71
C SER A 2 -44.84 6.72 -6.84
N LEU A 3 -44.94 7.58 -5.83
CA LEU A 3 -44.30 8.91 -5.79
C LEU A 3 -42.75 8.81 -5.82
N ILE A 4 -42.18 7.95 -4.98
CA ILE A 4 -40.73 7.65 -4.92
C ILE A 4 -40.23 7.08 -6.26
N TYR A 5 -41.07 6.34 -6.97
CA TYR A 5 -40.73 5.82 -8.29
C TYR A 5 -40.72 6.90 -9.37
N LYS A 6 -41.69 7.83 -9.34
CA LYS A 6 -41.77 8.97 -10.23
C LYS A 6 -40.55 9.90 -10.10
N HIS A 7 -40.06 10.08 -8.86
CA HIS A 7 -38.95 10.99 -8.54
C HIS A 7 -37.62 10.28 -8.26
N ARG A 8 -37.43 9.08 -8.82
CA ARG A 8 -36.22 8.29 -8.56
C ARG A 8 -34.95 9.03 -8.98
N LYS A 9 -35.00 9.72 -10.12
CA LYS A 9 -33.83 10.40 -10.69
C LYS A 9 -33.40 11.55 -9.77
N GLU A 10 -34.36 12.29 -9.26
CA GLU A 10 -34.20 13.38 -8.31
C GLU A 10 -33.66 12.85 -6.98
N LEU A 11 -34.15 11.71 -6.49
CA LEU A 11 -33.60 11.04 -5.31
C LEU A 11 -32.13 10.60 -5.48
N ASP A 12 -31.78 10.02 -6.64
CA ASP A 12 -30.40 9.64 -6.97
C ASP A 12 -29.47 10.87 -6.94
N VAL A 13 -29.95 12.03 -7.40
CA VAL A 13 -29.21 13.29 -7.40
C VAL A 13 -29.10 13.86 -5.98
N ILE A 14 -30.21 13.98 -5.25
CA ILE A 14 -30.24 14.52 -3.88
C ILE A 14 -29.31 13.73 -2.96
N LEU A 15 -29.28 12.40 -3.05
CA LEU A 15 -28.38 11.58 -2.23
C LEU A 15 -26.91 11.75 -2.62
N GLY A 16 -26.62 11.98 -3.91
CA GLY A 16 -25.28 12.36 -4.36
C GLY A 16 -24.87 13.73 -3.80
N ASP A 17 -25.75 14.72 -3.87
CA ASP A 17 -25.51 16.08 -3.38
C ASP A 17 -25.30 16.09 -1.86
N LEU A 18 -26.10 15.31 -1.12
CA LEU A 18 -25.94 15.12 0.32
C LEU A 18 -24.59 14.46 0.65
N GLY A 19 -24.19 13.43 -0.10
CA GLY A 19 -22.89 12.79 0.05
C GLY A 19 -21.73 13.79 -0.16
N ILE A 20 -21.79 14.59 -1.23
CA ILE A 20 -20.79 15.63 -1.52
C ILE A 20 -20.76 16.68 -0.41
N LEU A 21 -21.92 17.12 0.09
CA LEU A 21 -22.01 18.08 1.19
C LEU A 21 -21.37 17.52 2.47
N ILE A 22 -21.68 16.28 2.85
CA ILE A 22 -21.09 15.62 4.03
C ILE A 22 -19.58 15.51 3.87
N ILE A 23 -19.09 15.08 2.70
CA ILE A 23 -17.66 15.01 2.41
C ILE A 23 -17.01 16.38 2.58
N THR A 24 -17.59 17.41 1.95
CA THR A 24 -17.09 18.78 2.01
C THR A 24 -17.00 19.28 3.45
N TYR A 25 -18.05 19.05 4.24
CA TYR A 25 -18.09 19.43 5.65
C TYR A 25 -17.04 18.70 6.49
N ILE A 26 -16.93 17.38 6.37
CA ILE A 26 -15.94 16.59 7.13
C ILE A 26 -14.53 17.03 6.76
N VAL A 27 -14.23 17.09 5.46
CA VAL A 27 -12.90 17.47 4.95
C VAL A 27 -12.51 18.86 5.44
N PHE A 28 -13.42 19.83 5.33
CA PHE A 28 -13.16 21.20 5.76
C PHE A 28 -12.88 21.31 7.27
N ASN A 29 -13.60 20.54 8.09
CA ASN A 29 -13.45 20.61 9.55
C ASN A 29 -12.26 19.83 10.09
N TYR A 30 -11.82 18.78 9.40
CA TYR A 30 -10.82 17.85 9.93
C TYR A 30 -9.49 17.81 9.17
N LEU A 31 -9.42 18.30 7.93
CA LEU A 31 -8.15 18.38 7.20
C LEU A 31 -7.64 19.82 7.15
N GLU A 32 -6.35 19.95 7.41
CA GLU A 32 -5.60 21.18 7.18
C GLU A 32 -5.46 21.46 5.67
N ASN A 33 -5.24 22.73 5.32
CA ASN A 33 -5.09 23.21 3.94
C ASN A 33 -6.22 22.79 2.98
N SER A 34 -7.41 22.51 3.55
CA SER A 34 -8.53 21.96 2.81
C SER A 34 -9.52 23.01 2.30
N LYS A 35 -9.24 24.31 2.46
CA LYS A 35 -10.17 25.41 2.09
C LYS A 35 -10.67 25.33 0.65
N LEU A 36 -9.86 24.78 -0.27
CA LEU A 36 -10.26 24.53 -1.66
C LEU A 36 -11.48 23.61 -1.78
N ILE A 37 -11.74 22.73 -0.79
CA ILE A 37 -12.91 21.86 -0.78
C ILE A 37 -14.22 22.66 -0.75
N LEU A 38 -14.23 23.87 -0.18
CA LEU A 38 -15.40 24.74 -0.16
C LEU A 38 -15.80 25.26 -1.55
N PHE A 39 -14.89 25.21 -2.52
CA PHE A 39 -15.19 25.51 -3.91
C PHE A 39 -15.46 24.23 -4.72
N ILE A 40 -14.70 23.17 -4.46
CA ILE A 40 -14.84 21.88 -5.14
C ILE A 40 -16.20 21.23 -4.82
N GLY A 41 -16.62 21.25 -3.55
CA GLY A 41 -17.88 20.67 -3.10
C GLY A 41 -19.11 21.22 -3.84
N PRO A 42 -19.36 22.54 -3.80
CA PRO A 42 -20.45 23.15 -4.55
C PRO A 42 -20.38 22.93 -6.06
N PHE A 43 -19.17 22.92 -6.64
CA PHE A 43 -18.99 22.60 -8.07
C PHE A 43 -19.38 21.15 -8.40
N LEU A 44 -19.02 20.19 -7.54
CA LEU A 44 -19.43 18.79 -7.69
C LEU A 44 -20.95 18.62 -7.49
N ILE A 45 -21.57 19.35 -6.56
CA ILE A 45 -23.03 19.41 -6.40
C ILE A 45 -23.64 19.91 -7.71
N LEU A 46 -23.16 21.02 -8.26
CA LEU A 46 -23.66 21.54 -9.54
C LEU A 46 -23.59 20.47 -10.65
N ILE A 47 -22.45 19.79 -10.82
CA ILE A 47 -22.30 18.71 -11.81
C ILE A 47 -23.29 17.57 -11.56
N ASN A 48 -23.47 17.16 -10.31
CA ASN A 48 -24.38 16.07 -9.97
C ASN A 48 -25.85 16.48 -10.15
N THR A 49 -26.24 17.71 -9.78
CA THR A 49 -27.57 18.29 -10.02
C THR A 49 -27.89 18.41 -11.51
N LEU A 50 -26.90 18.77 -12.35
CA LEU A 50 -27.07 18.85 -13.81
C LEU A 50 -27.51 17.51 -14.44
N ARG A 51 -27.31 16.37 -13.78
CA ARG A 51 -27.82 15.07 -14.24
C ARG A 51 -29.34 15.03 -14.39
N ILE A 52 -30.08 15.87 -13.66
CA ILE A 52 -31.55 15.96 -13.80
C ILE A 52 -31.93 16.33 -15.24
N TRP A 53 -31.20 17.26 -15.85
CA TRP A 53 -31.49 17.77 -17.20
C TRP A 53 -30.59 17.16 -18.28
N PHE A 54 -29.34 16.80 -17.96
CA PHE A 54 -28.29 16.43 -18.92
C PHE A 54 -27.74 15.00 -18.73
N GLU A 55 -28.57 14.03 -18.30
CA GLU A 55 -28.13 12.64 -18.05
C GLU A 55 -27.50 11.98 -19.29
N LYS A 56 -28.01 12.29 -20.49
CA LYS A 56 -27.55 11.68 -21.74
C LYS A 56 -26.17 12.21 -22.12
N GLU A 57 -25.96 13.50 -21.95
CA GLU A 57 -24.71 14.21 -22.22
C GLU A 57 -23.63 13.73 -21.25
N ILE A 58 -23.94 13.66 -19.94
CA ILE A 58 -23.02 13.14 -18.92
C ILE A 58 -22.65 11.68 -19.20
N LYS A 59 -23.62 10.85 -19.61
CA LYS A 59 -23.33 9.48 -20.02
C LYS A 59 -22.41 9.42 -21.24
N THR A 60 -22.57 10.34 -22.19
CA THR A 60 -21.71 10.45 -23.37
C THR A 60 -20.28 10.83 -22.99
N VAL A 61 -20.11 11.74 -22.03
CA VAL A 61 -18.80 12.10 -21.46
C VAL A 61 -18.16 10.91 -20.75
N LEU A 62 -18.90 10.18 -19.91
CA LEU A 62 -18.40 8.96 -19.26
C LEU A 62 -17.99 7.89 -20.28
N ASP A 63 -18.77 7.72 -21.35
CA ASP A 63 -18.45 6.80 -22.43
C ASP A 63 -17.18 7.22 -23.20
N PHE A 64 -16.99 8.53 -23.40
CA PHE A 64 -15.77 9.08 -23.97
C PHE A 64 -14.56 8.80 -23.06
N ILE A 65 -14.66 9.08 -21.76
CA ILE A 65 -13.58 8.84 -20.78
C ILE A 65 -13.20 7.36 -20.77
N ILE A 66 -14.19 6.46 -20.68
CA ILE A 66 -13.93 5.00 -20.69
C ILE A 66 -13.29 4.59 -22.02
N LYS A 67 -13.77 5.10 -23.16
CA LYS A 67 -13.23 4.76 -24.48
C LYS A 67 -11.77 5.19 -24.65
N TYR A 68 -11.42 6.41 -24.22
CA TYR A 68 -10.09 7.00 -24.38
C TYR A 68 -9.22 6.94 -23.11
N ARG A 69 -9.60 6.09 -22.14
CA ARG A 69 -8.97 6.00 -20.81
C ARG A 69 -7.45 5.94 -20.82
N TYR A 70 -6.83 5.20 -21.74
CA TYR A 70 -5.37 5.08 -21.83
C TYR A 70 -4.70 6.38 -22.26
N VAL A 71 -5.30 7.12 -23.21
CA VAL A 71 -4.77 8.42 -23.67
C VAL A 71 -4.96 9.46 -22.58
N ILE A 72 -6.13 9.51 -21.96
CA ILE A 72 -6.42 10.42 -20.85
C ILE A 72 -5.46 10.14 -19.68
N ALA A 73 -5.27 8.86 -19.32
CA ALA A 73 -4.35 8.45 -18.29
C ALA A 73 -2.90 8.90 -18.57
N LEU A 74 -2.44 8.77 -19.81
CA LEU A 74 -1.11 9.25 -20.21
C LEU A 74 -0.99 10.77 -20.07
N LEU A 75 -1.99 11.53 -20.52
CA LEU A 75 -1.99 13.00 -20.39
C LEU A 75 -1.99 13.43 -18.92
N VAL A 76 -2.84 12.81 -18.09
CA VAL A 76 -2.88 13.08 -16.64
C VAL A 76 -1.55 12.75 -15.99
N PHE A 77 -0.96 11.60 -16.34
CA PHE A 77 0.35 11.20 -15.83
C PHE A 77 1.44 12.22 -16.17
N ILE A 78 1.53 12.66 -17.44
CA ILE A 78 2.50 13.67 -17.87
C ILE A 78 2.30 14.98 -17.10
N ILE A 79 1.06 15.44 -16.94
CA ILE A 79 0.74 16.67 -16.19
C ILE A 79 1.20 16.54 -14.74
N CYS A 80 0.81 15.46 -14.04
CA CYS A 80 1.16 15.25 -12.64
C CYS A 80 2.68 15.20 -12.43
N VAL A 81 3.39 14.48 -13.29
CA VAL A 81 4.85 14.36 -13.22
C VAL A 81 5.55 15.69 -13.54
N SER A 82 5.04 16.45 -14.52
CA SER A 82 5.61 17.75 -14.90
C SER A 82 5.50 18.80 -13.78
N VAL A 83 4.44 18.72 -12.97
CA VAL A 83 4.26 19.58 -11.78
C VAL A 83 4.78 18.94 -10.49
N LYS A 84 5.45 17.78 -10.60
CA LYS A 84 6.10 17.06 -9.49
C LYS A 84 5.12 16.64 -8.37
N LEU A 85 3.89 16.30 -8.74
CA LEU A 85 2.83 15.91 -7.82
C LEU A 85 3.10 14.55 -7.19
N ASN A 86 2.98 14.41 -5.88
CA ASN A 86 3.09 13.13 -5.17
C ASN A 86 2.19 13.09 -3.92
N GLY A 87 2.13 11.93 -3.26
CA GLY A 87 1.31 11.70 -2.06
C GLY A 87 2.10 11.25 -0.83
N SER A 88 3.39 11.54 -0.82
CA SER A 88 4.31 11.12 0.23
C SER A 88 4.05 11.84 1.55
N SER A 89 4.31 11.17 2.67
CA SER A 89 4.25 11.78 4.01
C SER A 89 5.54 12.52 4.41
N ILE A 90 6.43 12.84 3.47
CA ILE A 90 7.70 13.55 3.74
C ILE A 90 7.53 14.90 4.44
N GLY A 91 6.36 15.53 4.37
CA GLY A 91 6.05 16.74 5.15
C GLY A 91 6.13 16.54 6.67
N VAL A 92 6.17 15.29 7.16
CA VAL A 92 6.45 14.99 8.56
C VAL A 92 7.84 15.52 8.98
N TYR A 93 8.83 15.51 8.08
CA TYR A 93 10.15 16.08 8.38
C TYR A 93 10.10 17.58 8.68
N ASP A 94 9.27 18.35 7.96
CA ASP A 94 9.05 19.77 8.23
C ASP A 94 8.55 20.02 9.66
N THR A 95 7.80 19.08 10.24
CA THR A 95 7.30 19.18 11.62
C THR A 95 8.34 18.85 12.68
N ILE A 96 9.36 18.06 12.33
CA ILE A 96 10.42 17.60 13.24
C ILE A 96 11.62 18.56 13.20
N PHE A 97 12.03 18.97 12.00
CA PHE A 97 13.27 19.72 11.75
C PHE A 97 13.03 21.19 11.38
N GLY A 98 11.78 21.66 11.39
CA GLY A 98 11.43 22.99 10.90
C GLY A 98 11.70 23.16 9.41
N LYS A 99 11.66 24.40 8.91
CA LYS A 99 12.00 24.74 7.52
C LYS A 99 13.06 25.83 7.49
N GLU A 100 14.03 25.69 6.60
CA GLU A 100 14.98 26.78 6.33
C GLU A 100 14.28 27.96 5.64
N ASP A 101 13.62 27.72 4.48
CA ASP A 101 12.70 28.71 3.90
C ASP A 101 11.24 28.39 4.28
N PRO A 102 10.58 29.19 5.14
CA PRO A 102 9.20 28.97 5.54
C PRO A 102 8.18 29.22 4.43
N ASN A 103 8.56 29.90 3.33
CA ASN A 103 7.66 30.17 2.21
C ASN A 103 7.47 28.95 1.29
N VAL A 104 8.32 27.93 1.44
CA VAL A 104 8.22 26.68 0.69
C VAL A 104 6.99 25.89 1.16
N MET A 105 5.94 25.92 0.33
CA MET A 105 4.74 25.11 0.52
C MET A 105 4.91 23.76 -0.18
N THR A 106 5.08 22.71 0.61
CA THR A 106 5.23 21.32 0.13
C THR A 106 3.89 20.61 0.06
N GLU A 107 3.04 20.75 1.08
CA GLU A 107 1.70 20.15 1.14
C GLU A 107 0.62 21.14 0.69
N ILE A 108 -0.01 20.90 -0.46
CA ILE A 108 -1.09 21.75 -0.99
C ILE A 108 -2.43 21.40 -0.34
N PHE A 109 -2.65 20.12 -0.03
CA PHE A 109 -3.91 19.63 0.50
C PHE A 109 -3.72 18.38 1.36
N GLY A 110 -4.34 18.35 2.54
CA GLY A 110 -4.11 17.29 3.52
C GLY A 110 -2.79 17.49 4.26
N LYS A 111 -2.33 16.43 4.95
CA LYS A 111 -1.06 16.44 5.69
C LYS A 111 -0.39 15.07 5.73
N GLY A 112 0.93 15.09 5.88
CA GLY A 112 1.77 13.92 6.12
C GLY A 112 1.35 13.16 7.38
N ARG A 113 1.55 11.84 7.36
CA ARG A 113 1.11 10.94 8.42
C ARG A 113 2.31 10.26 9.08
N PRO A 114 2.63 10.56 10.35
CA PRO A 114 3.74 9.92 11.07
C PRO A 114 3.63 8.39 11.11
N ILE A 115 2.41 7.84 11.14
CA ILE A 115 2.19 6.38 11.13
C ILE A 115 2.67 5.69 9.84
N ARG A 116 2.93 6.45 8.77
CA ARG A 116 3.42 5.94 7.48
C ARG A 116 4.95 5.94 7.41
N GLY A 117 5.63 5.73 8.54
CA GLY A 117 7.09 5.73 8.67
C GLY A 117 7.81 4.83 7.66
N ASP A 118 7.30 3.62 7.41
CA ASP A 118 7.85 2.70 6.39
C ASP A 118 7.95 3.35 4.99
N GLU A 119 7.05 4.29 4.67
CA GLU A 119 7.09 5.04 3.42
C GLU A 119 8.08 6.20 3.48
N PHE A 120 7.78 7.23 4.29
CA PHE A 120 8.54 8.48 4.23
C PHE A 120 9.89 8.41 4.94
N ASN A 121 10.03 7.55 5.94
CA ASN A 121 11.21 7.45 6.81
C ASN A 121 12.09 6.24 6.48
N VAL A 122 11.68 5.33 5.60
CA VAL A 122 12.53 4.19 5.21
C VAL A 122 12.60 4.06 3.70
N GLN A 123 11.47 3.86 3.01
CA GLN A 123 11.47 3.69 1.56
C GLN A 123 11.99 4.92 0.81
N VAL A 124 11.47 6.11 1.10
CA VAL A 124 11.88 7.33 0.39
C VAL A 124 13.38 7.60 0.59
N PRO A 125 13.93 7.56 1.81
CA PRO A 125 15.38 7.64 2.06
C PRO A 125 16.21 6.62 1.29
N TYR A 126 15.79 5.35 1.30
CA TYR A 126 16.44 4.30 0.52
C TYR A 126 16.45 4.62 -0.98
N PHE A 127 15.33 5.08 -1.52
CA PHE A 127 15.22 5.43 -2.93
C PHE A 127 16.08 6.65 -3.27
N PHE A 128 16.08 7.66 -2.41
CA PHE A 128 16.81 8.91 -2.63
C PHE A 128 18.32 8.70 -2.53
N SER A 129 18.77 7.87 -1.58
CA SER A 129 20.18 7.52 -1.39
C SER A 129 20.81 6.87 -2.62
N GLN A 130 20.01 6.19 -3.46
CA GLN A 130 20.52 5.52 -4.66
C GLN A 130 21.08 6.46 -5.72
N THR A 131 20.65 7.73 -5.73
CA THR A 131 21.26 8.75 -6.60
C THR A 131 22.75 8.94 -6.26
N TYR A 132 23.14 8.79 -5.00
CA TYR A 132 24.52 8.92 -4.53
C TYR A 132 25.29 7.59 -4.60
N ASN A 133 24.59 6.46 -4.74
CA ASN A 133 25.17 5.13 -4.93
C ASN A 133 25.34 4.74 -6.41
N ASP A 134 25.19 5.70 -7.34
CA ASP A 134 25.14 5.45 -8.80
C ASP A 134 24.14 4.36 -9.20
N PHE A 135 23.06 4.18 -8.43
CA PHE A 135 22.09 3.10 -8.59
C PHE A 135 22.71 1.68 -8.65
N LYS A 136 23.84 1.46 -7.95
CA LYS A 136 24.49 0.16 -7.82
C LYS A 136 23.67 -0.79 -6.94
N LEU A 137 23.84 -2.10 -7.17
CA LEU A 137 23.09 -3.14 -6.45
C LEU A 137 23.32 -3.13 -4.94
N ASN A 138 24.56 -2.91 -4.49
CA ASN A 138 24.92 -2.87 -3.08
C ASN A 138 25.25 -1.43 -2.68
N SER A 139 24.85 -1.02 -1.48
CA SER A 139 25.08 0.31 -0.93
C SER A 139 25.75 0.23 0.43
N ASN A 140 26.84 0.99 0.62
CA ASN A 140 27.51 1.14 1.92
C ASN A 140 27.10 2.43 2.64
N TYR A 141 26.01 3.07 2.23
CA TYR A 141 25.52 4.30 2.87
C TYR A 141 24.85 4.05 4.23
N MET A 142 24.41 2.83 4.51
CA MET A 142 23.73 2.46 5.75
C MET A 142 24.42 1.31 6.51
N SER A 143 25.58 0.87 6.04
CA SER A 143 26.26 -0.33 6.54
C SER A 143 27.71 -0.40 6.11
N LEU A 144 28.54 -1.13 6.87
CA LEU A 144 29.91 -1.46 6.48
C LEU A 144 29.95 -2.59 5.43
N SER A 145 29.23 -3.68 5.66
CA SER A 145 29.20 -4.84 4.74
C SER A 145 28.45 -4.59 3.42
N GLY A 146 27.60 -3.57 3.38
CA GLY A 146 26.74 -3.24 2.25
C GLY A 146 25.34 -3.88 2.29
N GLN A 147 24.32 -3.10 1.92
CA GLN A 147 22.93 -3.54 1.77
C GLN A 147 22.55 -3.74 0.29
N ASN A 148 21.92 -4.85 -0.03
CA ASN A 148 21.39 -5.17 -1.35
C ASN A 148 20.12 -4.37 -1.57
N MET A 149 20.15 -3.42 -2.49
CA MET A 149 19.11 -2.42 -2.68
C MET A 149 17.86 -2.97 -3.38
N ILE A 150 17.91 -4.17 -3.96
CA ILE A 150 16.68 -4.85 -4.41
C ILE A 150 15.95 -5.48 -3.22
N ILE A 151 16.68 -6.06 -2.26
CA ILE A 151 16.11 -6.55 -1.00
C ILE A 151 15.63 -5.38 -0.13
N GLY A 152 16.41 -4.28 -0.10
CA GLY A 152 16.08 -3.02 0.54
C GLY A 152 14.98 -2.26 -0.19
N TYR A 153 13.73 -2.68 0.03
CA TYR A 153 12.53 -2.08 -0.52
C TYR A 153 12.43 -1.96 -2.04
N ASN A 154 13.10 -2.86 -2.76
CA ASN A 154 13.05 -2.89 -4.23
C ASN A 154 13.52 -1.57 -4.86
N SER A 155 14.51 -0.93 -4.23
CA SER A 155 15.02 0.40 -4.56
C SER A 155 15.53 0.52 -6.00
N PRO A 156 15.67 1.76 -6.52
CA PRO A 156 16.17 2.02 -7.86
C PRO A 156 17.58 1.46 -8.04
N VAL A 157 17.71 0.43 -8.87
CA VAL A 157 18.99 -0.20 -9.23
C VAL A 157 19.05 -0.35 -10.74
N ILE A 158 20.16 0.06 -11.36
CA ILE A 158 20.36 -0.13 -12.79
C ILE A 158 20.70 -1.60 -13.05
N GLY A 159 19.76 -2.34 -13.62
CA GLY A 159 19.92 -3.76 -13.95
C GLY A 159 18.68 -4.34 -14.64
N LEU A 160 18.75 -5.63 -14.99
CA LEU A 160 17.66 -6.29 -15.73
C LEU A 160 16.32 -6.30 -14.98
N THR A 161 16.34 -6.23 -13.64
CA THR A 161 15.12 -6.23 -12.82
C THR A 161 14.24 -4.99 -13.06
N LEU A 162 14.78 -3.92 -13.64
CA LEU A 162 13.99 -2.74 -14.04
C LEU A 162 12.88 -3.06 -15.04
N LEU A 163 13.00 -4.14 -15.79
CA LEU A 163 11.94 -4.60 -16.72
C LEU A 163 10.62 -4.92 -15.99
N GLY A 164 10.67 -5.25 -14.70
CA GLY A 164 9.50 -5.45 -13.85
C GLY A 164 9.20 -4.30 -12.89
N LYS A 165 9.84 -3.14 -13.04
CA LYS A 165 9.68 -1.99 -12.14
C LYS A 165 9.52 -0.66 -12.89
N PRO A 166 8.57 -0.54 -13.83
CA PRO A 166 8.36 0.72 -14.55
C PRO A 166 7.96 1.89 -13.63
N ASP A 167 7.46 1.61 -12.43
CA ASP A 167 7.11 2.61 -11.42
C ASP A 167 8.31 3.32 -10.78
N ILE A 168 9.54 2.81 -10.94
CA ILE A 168 10.74 3.47 -10.37
C ILE A 168 11.67 4.09 -11.42
N TRP A 169 11.33 3.99 -12.72
CA TRP A 169 12.17 4.52 -13.79
C TRP A 169 12.40 6.04 -13.68
N GLY A 170 11.42 6.77 -13.14
CA GLY A 170 11.53 8.22 -12.97
C GLY A 170 12.73 8.64 -12.11
N TYR A 171 13.11 7.85 -11.10
CA TYR A 171 14.28 8.16 -10.25
C TYR A 171 15.58 8.15 -11.06
N ILE A 172 15.73 7.16 -11.95
CA ILE A 172 16.93 6.98 -12.77
C ILE A 172 16.98 8.00 -13.91
N LEU A 173 15.83 8.31 -14.51
CA LEU A 173 15.77 9.17 -15.70
C LEU A 173 15.75 10.67 -15.36
N PHE A 174 15.16 11.04 -14.22
CA PHE A 174 14.82 12.45 -13.92
C PHE A 174 15.21 12.90 -12.51
N GLY A 175 15.90 12.06 -11.74
CA GLY A 175 16.31 12.34 -10.36
C GLY A 175 15.20 12.15 -9.33
N ASN A 176 15.55 12.35 -8.05
CA ASN A 176 14.71 11.99 -6.91
C ASN A 176 13.34 12.67 -6.87
N GLU A 177 13.28 13.98 -7.13
CA GLU A 177 12.05 14.76 -7.01
C GLU A 177 10.99 14.36 -8.06
N ILE A 178 11.39 14.28 -9.34
CA ILE A 178 10.51 13.82 -10.41
C ILE A 178 10.26 12.32 -10.30
N GLY A 179 11.25 11.54 -9.83
CA GLY A 179 11.13 10.12 -9.57
C GLY A 179 10.06 9.78 -8.53
N LEU A 180 9.98 10.55 -7.46
CA LEU A 180 8.92 10.41 -6.45
C LEU A 180 7.54 10.66 -7.05
N SER A 181 7.41 11.71 -7.85
CA SER A 181 6.16 12.01 -8.57
C SER A 181 5.78 10.89 -9.55
N TRP A 182 6.74 10.41 -10.33
CA TRP A 182 6.58 9.28 -11.25
C TRP A 182 6.03 8.06 -10.51
N TYR A 183 6.67 7.66 -9.42
CA TYR A 183 6.31 6.48 -8.63
C TYR A 183 4.89 6.57 -8.06
N TRP A 184 4.54 7.69 -7.45
CA TRP A 184 3.20 7.90 -6.90
C TRP A 184 2.12 7.91 -8.00
N CYS A 185 2.34 8.68 -9.05
CA CYS A 185 1.35 8.84 -10.13
C CYS A 185 1.18 7.56 -10.96
N SER A 186 2.28 6.86 -11.28
CA SER A 186 2.21 5.64 -12.08
C SER A 186 1.42 4.55 -11.37
N ARG A 187 1.63 4.37 -10.06
CA ARG A 187 0.92 3.35 -9.26
C ARG A 187 -0.59 3.55 -9.30
N ILE A 188 -1.07 4.74 -8.97
CA ILE A 188 -2.50 5.06 -8.95
C ILE A 188 -3.11 4.91 -10.35
N ILE A 189 -2.49 5.54 -11.35
CA ILE A 189 -3.05 5.60 -12.71
C ILE A 189 -3.04 4.21 -13.36
N LEU A 190 -1.92 3.47 -13.28
CA LEU A 190 -1.84 2.12 -13.85
C LEU A 190 -2.77 1.15 -13.13
N PHE A 191 -2.91 1.23 -11.81
CA PHE A 191 -3.82 0.33 -11.10
C PHE A 191 -5.29 0.66 -11.36
N LEU A 192 -5.65 1.92 -11.65
CA LEU A 192 -7.00 2.26 -12.13
C LEU A 192 -7.27 1.63 -13.50
N LEU A 193 -6.29 1.59 -14.39
CA LEU A 193 -6.43 0.97 -15.71
C LEU A 193 -6.52 -0.57 -15.60
N VAL A 194 -5.63 -1.18 -14.82
CA VAL A 194 -5.62 -2.63 -14.57
C VAL A 194 -6.88 -3.06 -13.82
N GLY A 195 -7.29 -2.31 -12.80
CA GLY A 195 -8.50 -2.56 -12.03
C GLY A 195 -9.75 -2.51 -12.91
N TYR A 196 -9.83 -1.53 -13.82
CA TYR A 196 -10.92 -1.48 -14.80
C TYR A 196 -10.97 -2.75 -15.65
N GLU A 197 -9.84 -3.21 -16.21
CA GLU A 197 -9.80 -4.43 -17.03
C GLU A 197 -10.13 -5.68 -16.20
N LEU A 198 -9.58 -5.80 -14.98
CA LEU A 198 -9.87 -6.89 -14.03
C LEU A 198 -11.39 -7.03 -13.82
N PHE A 199 -12.05 -5.94 -13.42
CA PHE A 199 -13.49 -5.98 -13.22
C PHE A 199 -14.26 -6.08 -14.54
N HIS A 200 -13.74 -5.61 -15.67
CA HIS A 200 -14.38 -5.77 -16.96
C HIS A 200 -14.41 -7.23 -17.41
N ILE A 201 -13.33 -7.98 -17.17
CA ILE A 201 -13.28 -9.43 -17.39
C ILE A 201 -14.30 -10.15 -16.50
N LEU A 202 -14.37 -9.80 -15.21
CA LEU A 202 -15.26 -10.46 -14.24
C LEU A 202 -16.75 -10.08 -14.41
N THR A 203 -17.04 -8.83 -14.76
CA THR A 203 -18.42 -8.30 -14.79
C THR A 203 -18.98 -8.15 -16.20
N ARG A 204 -18.16 -7.82 -17.20
CA ARG A 204 -18.57 -7.37 -18.55
C ARG A 204 -19.41 -6.09 -18.56
N ASN A 205 -19.42 -5.34 -17.46
CA ASN A 205 -20.20 -4.10 -17.31
C ASN A 205 -19.26 -2.90 -17.14
N LYS A 206 -19.07 -2.12 -18.21
CA LYS A 206 -18.11 -1.01 -18.23
C LYS A 206 -18.29 0.03 -17.10
N TYR A 207 -19.52 0.34 -16.69
CA TYR A 207 -19.75 1.32 -15.63
C TYR A 207 -19.46 0.74 -14.25
N LEU A 208 -19.88 -0.51 -14.01
CA LEU A 208 -19.56 -1.22 -12.77
C LEU A 208 -18.05 -1.45 -12.65
N SER A 209 -17.36 -1.77 -13.75
CA SER A 209 -15.90 -1.94 -13.78
C SER A 209 -15.16 -0.64 -13.45
N CYS A 210 -15.60 0.50 -14.00
CA CYS A 210 -15.04 1.80 -13.68
C CYS A 210 -15.19 2.11 -12.17
N PHE A 211 -16.41 1.95 -11.65
CA PHE A 211 -16.67 2.18 -10.23
C PHE A 211 -15.90 1.22 -9.32
N ALA A 212 -15.89 -0.08 -9.62
CA ALA A 212 -15.18 -1.10 -8.87
C ALA A 212 -13.66 -0.86 -8.87
N SER A 213 -13.11 -0.37 -9.97
CA SER A 213 -11.70 0.02 -10.02
C SER A 213 -11.37 1.19 -9.10
N ILE A 214 -12.25 2.18 -9.01
CA ILE A 214 -12.10 3.30 -8.06
C ILE A 214 -12.18 2.76 -6.63
N CYS A 215 -13.16 1.90 -6.33
CA CYS A 215 -13.30 1.26 -5.03
C CYS A 215 -12.07 0.42 -4.64
N LEU A 216 -11.43 -0.24 -5.62
CA LEU A 216 -10.21 -1.01 -5.41
C LEU A 216 -9.04 -0.07 -5.07
N VAL A 217 -8.70 0.86 -5.98
CA VAL A 217 -7.49 1.69 -5.86
C VAL A 217 -7.56 2.61 -4.65
N PHE A 218 -8.71 3.23 -4.40
CA PHE A 218 -8.92 4.11 -3.25
C PHE A 218 -9.48 3.37 -2.02
N SER A 219 -9.34 2.04 -1.96
CA SER A 219 -9.64 1.32 -0.73
C SER A 219 -8.64 1.71 0.38
N PRO A 220 -9.07 1.78 1.65
CA PRO A 220 -8.15 2.07 2.76
C PRO A 220 -6.95 1.13 2.81
N ALA A 221 -7.15 -0.17 2.51
CA ALA A 221 -6.06 -1.14 2.40
C ALA A 221 -4.90 -0.64 1.52
N LEU A 222 -5.20 -0.19 0.31
CA LEU A 222 -4.16 0.29 -0.61
C LEU A 222 -3.65 1.69 -0.29
N GLN A 223 -4.49 2.55 0.32
CA GLN A 223 -4.11 3.93 0.59
C GLN A 223 -3.23 4.06 1.84
N TRP A 224 -3.51 3.30 2.91
CA TRP A 224 -2.66 3.25 4.09
C TRP A 224 -1.37 2.47 3.83
N TRP A 225 -1.46 1.35 3.11
CA TRP A 225 -0.31 0.54 2.70
C TRP A 225 0.18 0.86 1.28
N PHE A 226 0.13 2.13 0.88
CA PHE A 226 0.53 2.57 -0.46
C PHE A 226 1.97 2.18 -0.80
N ALA A 227 2.82 2.21 0.21
CA ALA A 227 4.23 1.84 0.20
C ALA A 227 4.52 1.06 1.50
N PRO A 228 5.56 0.20 1.54
CA PRO A 228 6.54 -0.03 0.48
C PRO A 228 6.10 -1.09 -0.54
N HIS A 229 5.64 -2.28 -0.09
CA HIS A 229 5.44 -3.45 -0.97
C HIS A 229 3.98 -3.89 -1.16
N MET A 230 3.11 -3.68 -0.17
CA MET A 230 1.79 -4.33 -0.16
C MET A 230 0.95 -3.95 -1.37
N TYR A 231 0.94 -2.67 -1.74
CA TYR A 231 0.29 -2.18 -2.95
C TYR A 231 0.81 -2.87 -4.23
N GLN A 232 2.13 -3.06 -4.36
CA GLN A 232 2.73 -3.69 -5.55
C GLN A 232 2.25 -5.13 -5.73
N VAL A 233 2.07 -5.87 -4.64
CA VAL A 233 1.59 -7.25 -4.70
C VAL A 233 0.21 -7.32 -5.34
N PHE A 234 -0.75 -6.54 -4.85
CA PHE A 234 -2.11 -6.52 -5.42
C PHE A 234 -2.13 -6.01 -6.86
N PHE A 235 -1.31 -5.00 -7.17
CA PHE A 235 -1.17 -4.46 -8.52
C PHE A 235 -0.63 -5.52 -9.50
N TRP A 236 0.49 -6.17 -9.17
CA TRP A 236 1.12 -7.14 -10.06
C TRP A 236 0.33 -8.43 -10.19
N ALA A 237 -0.32 -8.90 -9.11
CA ALA A 237 -1.22 -10.05 -9.17
C ALA A 237 -2.41 -9.76 -10.12
N SER A 238 -3.03 -8.59 -9.98
CA SER A 238 -4.12 -8.14 -10.85
C SER A 238 -3.66 -7.98 -12.30
N THR A 239 -2.45 -7.44 -12.50
CA THR A 239 -1.86 -7.25 -13.83
C THR A 239 -1.59 -8.60 -14.49
N LEU A 240 -1.03 -9.57 -13.77
CA LEU A 240 -0.83 -10.94 -14.27
C LEU A 240 -2.13 -11.61 -14.66
N PHE A 241 -3.21 -11.42 -13.89
CA PHE A 241 -4.54 -11.90 -14.27
C PHE A 241 -5.02 -11.27 -15.58
N VAL A 242 -4.98 -9.93 -15.69
CA VAL A 242 -5.46 -9.19 -16.86
C VAL A 242 -4.65 -9.53 -18.11
N VAL A 243 -3.32 -9.43 -18.01
CA VAL A 243 -2.40 -9.71 -19.11
C VAL A 243 -2.46 -11.18 -19.47
N GLY A 244 -2.53 -12.10 -18.51
CA GLY A 244 -2.70 -13.53 -18.75
C GLY A 244 -3.99 -13.84 -19.49
N TYR A 245 -5.10 -13.21 -19.11
CA TYR A 245 -6.37 -13.38 -19.80
C TYR A 245 -6.28 -12.92 -21.26
N TYR A 246 -5.76 -11.71 -21.51
CA TYR A 246 -5.62 -11.19 -22.87
C TYR A 246 -4.49 -11.84 -23.69
N PHE A 247 -3.51 -12.44 -23.04
CA PHE A 247 -2.47 -13.25 -23.69
C PHE A 247 -3.09 -14.41 -24.47
N PHE A 248 -4.10 -15.05 -23.88
CA PHE A 248 -4.83 -16.18 -24.48
C PHE A 248 -6.00 -15.74 -25.37
N MET A 249 -6.71 -14.68 -24.99
CA MET A 249 -7.91 -14.22 -25.71
C MET A 249 -7.60 -13.28 -26.90
N GLY A 250 -6.41 -12.68 -26.93
CA GLY A 250 -6.00 -11.73 -27.97
C GLY A 250 -5.89 -12.37 -29.35
N GLN A 251 -6.61 -11.81 -30.33
CA GLN A 251 -6.69 -12.36 -31.69
C GLN A 251 -5.73 -11.67 -32.67
N LYS A 252 -5.46 -10.37 -32.47
CA LYS A 252 -4.61 -9.59 -33.38
C LYS A 252 -3.13 -9.85 -33.09
N ARG A 253 -2.29 -9.88 -34.14
CA ARG A 253 -0.84 -10.13 -34.01
C ARG A 253 -0.16 -9.17 -33.03
N TRP A 254 -0.46 -7.87 -33.11
CA TRP A 254 0.10 -6.87 -32.21
C TRP A 254 -0.32 -7.09 -30.75
N GLN A 255 -1.56 -7.56 -30.49
CA GLN A 255 -2.03 -7.89 -29.14
C GLN A 255 -1.23 -9.07 -28.59
N LYS A 256 -1.02 -10.11 -29.41
CA LYS A 256 -0.23 -11.27 -28.98
C LYS A 256 1.19 -10.89 -28.59
N ILE A 257 1.84 -10.02 -29.37
CA ILE A 257 3.19 -9.50 -29.06
C ILE A 257 3.16 -8.66 -27.78
N LEU A 258 2.24 -7.69 -27.71
CA LEU A 258 2.10 -6.80 -26.55
C LEU A 258 1.92 -7.59 -25.26
N PHE A 259 0.96 -8.51 -25.21
CA PHE A 259 0.69 -9.28 -24.00
C PHE A 259 1.79 -10.30 -23.69
N THR A 260 2.57 -10.76 -24.67
CA THR A 260 3.78 -11.55 -24.38
C THR A 260 4.84 -10.70 -23.68
N ILE A 261 5.10 -9.47 -24.13
CA ILE A 261 6.04 -8.55 -23.50
C ILE A 261 5.56 -8.17 -22.08
N LEU A 262 4.29 -7.77 -21.97
CA LEU A 262 3.70 -7.42 -20.68
C LEU A 262 3.68 -8.62 -19.70
N SER A 263 3.53 -9.86 -20.18
CA SER A 263 3.63 -11.05 -19.32
C SER A 263 5.02 -11.20 -18.72
N ILE A 264 6.09 -10.96 -19.49
CA ILE A 264 7.47 -10.98 -18.97
C ILE A 264 7.63 -9.92 -17.89
N CYS A 265 7.28 -8.66 -18.20
CA CYS A 265 7.36 -7.54 -17.24
C CYS A 265 6.57 -7.82 -15.96
N SER A 266 5.32 -8.29 -16.09
CA SER A 266 4.43 -8.53 -14.95
C SER A 266 4.89 -9.68 -14.08
N LEU A 267 5.44 -10.74 -14.68
CA LEU A 267 5.96 -11.88 -13.93
C LEU A 267 7.23 -11.50 -13.15
N ILE A 268 8.12 -10.73 -13.78
CA ILE A 268 9.32 -10.19 -13.12
C ILE A 268 8.88 -9.29 -11.95
N GLY A 269 7.99 -8.32 -12.19
CA GLY A 269 7.49 -7.38 -11.18
C GLY A 269 6.78 -8.06 -10.01
N PHE A 270 5.97 -9.07 -10.30
CA PHE A 270 5.29 -9.85 -9.26
C PHE A 270 6.27 -10.58 -8.35
N VAL A 271 7.27 -11.27 -8.89
CA VAL A 271 8.22 -12.06 -8.10
C VAL A 271 9.11 -11.15 -7.24
N ILE A 272 9.65 -10.08 -7.82
CA ILE A 272 10.57 -9.16 -7.12
C ILE A 272 9.88 -8.17 -6.17
N SER A 273 8.56 -8.25 -5.99
CA SER A 273 7.87 -7.49 -4.93
C SER A 273 8.18 -8.01 -3.52
N ILE A 274 8.80 -9.20 -3.39
CA ILE A 274 9.34 -9.85 -2.18
C ILE A 274 8.48 -9.58 -0.91
N PHE A 275 7.24 -10.04 -0.96
CA PHE A 275 6.32 -10.00 0.18
C PHE A 275 5.43 -11.26 0.22
N PRO A 276 6.00 -12.43 0.58
CA PRO A 276 5.35 -13.73 0.45
C PRO A 276 3.97 -13.82 1.12
N SER A 277 3.78 -13.14 2.26
CA SER A 277 2.51 -13.14 2.99
C SER A 277 1.32 -12.69 2.17
N LEU A 278 1.52 -11.81 1.18
CA LEU A 278 0.45 -11.38 0.26
C LEU A 278 0.64 -12.00 -1.12
N GLN A 279 1.88 -12.17 -1.59
CA GLN A 279 2.16 -12.69 -2.94
C GLN A 279 1.61 -14.10 -3.13
N VAL A 280 1.91 -15.01 -2.21
CA VAL A 280 1.47 -16.41 -2.32
C VAL A 280 -0.05 -16.51 -2.44
N PRO A 281 -0.85 -15.97 -1.49
CA PRO A 281 -2.30 -16.11 -1.59
C PRO A 281 -2.88 -15.35 -2.80
N THR A 282 -2.48 -14.09 -3.03
CA THR A 282 -3.03 -13.30 -4.14
C THR A 282 -2.69 -13.90 -5.51
N GLY A 283 -1.50 -14.46 -5.67
CA GLY A 283 -1.10 -15.20 -6.88
C GLY A 283 -1.98 -16.43 -7.11
N LEU A 284 -2.24 -17.22 -6.07
CA LEU A 284 -3.12 -18.39 -6.16
C LEU A 284 -4.57 -18.01 -6.49
N ILE A 285 -5.10 -16.94 -5.89
CA ILE A 285 -6.44 -16.42 -6.19
C ILE A 285 -6.52 -15.99 -7.66
N MET A 286 -5.56 -15.18 -8.12
CA MET A 286 -5.55 -14.66 -9.49
C MET A 286 -5.33 -15.76 -10.54
N LEU A 287 -4.48 -16.75 -10.26
CA LEU A 287 -4.29 -17.92 -11.14
C LEU A 287 -5.58 -18.75 -11.22
N SER A 288 -6.22 -19.03 -10.09
CA SER A 288 -7.48 -19.77 -10.05
C SER A 288 -8.58 -19.05 -10.83
N LEU A 289 -8.71 -17.74 -10.65
CA LEU A 289 -9.64 -16.91 -11.39
C LEU A 289 -9.34 -16.88 -12.89
N LEU A 290 -8.06 -16.79 -13.27
CA LEU A 290 -7.64 -16.82 -14.69
C LEU A 290 -8.11 -18.13 -15.33
N ILE A 291 -7.84 -19.27 -14.70
CA ILE A 291 -8.29 -20.59 -15.17
C ILE A 291 -9.81 -20.62 -15.31
N CYS A 292 -10.56 -20.17 -14.30
CA CYS A 292 -12.02 -20.12 -14.35
C CYS A 292 -12.55 -19.24 -15.50
N CYS A 293 -11.95 -18.07 -15.73
CA CYS A 293 -12.34 -17.17 -16.82
C CYS A 293 -12.06 -17.77 -18.20
N LEU A 294 -10.93 -18.46 -18.36
CA LEU A 294 -10.59 -19.17 -19.60
C LEU A 294 -11.54 -20.35 -19.85
N ILE A 295 -11.89 -21.13 -18.82
CA ILE A 295 -12.89 -22.21 -18.92
C ILE A 295 -14.26 -21.64 -19.30
N GLN A 296 -14.68 -20.52 -18.69
CA GLN A 296 -15.94 -19.87 -19.02
C GLN A 296 -15.99 -19.46 -20.50
N ASN A 297 -14.87 -18.98 -21.04
CA ASN A 297 -14.78 -18.44 -22.40
C ASN A 297 -14.16 -19.42 -23.41
N LYS A 298 -14.13 -20.73 -23.09
CA LYS A 298 -13.46 -21.77 -23.88
C LYS A 298 -13.87 -21.85 -25.35
N GLU A 299 -15.09 -21.44 -25.69
CA GLU A 299 -15.57 -21.47 -27.09
C GLU A 299 -14.98 -20.35 -27.95
N SER A 300 -14.59 -19.23 -27.34
CA SER A 300 -13.89 -18.14 -28.02
C SER A 300 -12.37 -18.33 -28.03
N PHE A 301 -11.91 -19.41 -27.42
CA PHE A 301 -10.51 -19.71 -27.15
C PHE A 301 -10.03 -20.83 -28.07
N VAL A 302 -8.98 -20.55 -28.84
CA VAL A 302 -8.38 -21.53 -29.77
C VAL A 302 -6.89 -21.61 -29.47
N TRP A 303 -6.45 -22.72 -28.86
CA TRP A 303 -5.03 -23.02 -28.68
C TRP A 303 -4.34 -23.19 -30.04
N LYS A 304 -3.39 -22.31 -30.36
CA LYS A 304 -2.51 -22.48 -31.51
C LYS A 304 -1.13 -22.92 -31.02
N LYS A 305 -0.38 -23.67 -31.84
CA LYS A 305 1.02 -24.03 -31.54
C LYS A 305 1.89 -22.80 -31.21
N SER A 306 1.60 -21.66 -31.82
CA SER A 306 2.26 -20.38 -31.53
C SER A 306 2.10 -19.91 -30.08
N ASP A 307 1.03 -20.29 -29.38
CA ASP A 307 0.80 -19.86 -28.00
C ASP A 307 1.72 -20.62 -27.02
N PHE A 308 2.08 -21.87 -27.32
CA PHE A 308 3.13 -22.60 -26.57
C PHE A 308 4.51 -21.95 -26.72
N ILE A 309 4.85 -21.50 -27.93
CA ILE A 309 6.10 -20.77 -28.18
C ILE A 309 6.11 -19.48 -27.34
N ARG A 310 4.99 -18.73 -27.33
CA ARG A 310 4.88 -17.50 -26.54
C ARG A 310 5.02 -17.77 -25.04
N VAL A 311 4.45 -18.87 -24.52
CA VAL A 311 4.66 -19.29 -23.13
C VAL A 311 6.13 -19.59 -22.86
N GLY A 312 6.80 -20.32 -23.76
CA GLY A 312 8.24 -20.58 -23.68
C GLY A 312 9.08 -19.29 -23.67
N VAL A 313 8.72 -18.30 -24.50
CA VAL A 313 9.36 -16.97 -24.52
C VAL A 313 9.15 -16.22 -23.18
N VAL A 314 7.96 -16.30 -22.59
CA VAL A 314 7.70 -15.68 -21.27
C VAL A 314 8.54 -16.33 -20.19
N ILE A 315 8.56 -17.67 -20.13
CA ILE A 315 9.32 -18.43 -19.13
C ILE A 315 10.82 -18.15 -19.29
N LEU A 316 11.35 -18.18 -20.51
CA LEU A 316 12.76 -17.90 -20.75
C LEU A 316 13.12 -16.45 -20.43
N GLY A 317 12.33 -15.48 -20.90
CA GLY A 317 12.58 -14.05 -20.70
C GLY A 317 12.54 -13.67 -19.22
N ALA A 318 11.50 -14.07 -18.49
CA ALA A 318 11.42 -13.84 -17.06
C ALA A 318 12.47 -14.66 -16.29
N GLY A 319 12.71 -15.92 -16.70
CA GLY A 319 13.66 -16.82 -16.06
C GLY A 319 15.10 -16.32 -16.10
N ILE A 320 15.53 -15.68 -17.20
CA ILE A 320 16.85 -15.05 -17.30
C ILE A 320 16.99 -13.93 -16.26
N VAL A 321 16.01 -13.02 -16.20
CA VAL A 321 16.05 -11.87 -15.29
C VAL A 321 15.98 -12.31 -13.83
N LEU A 322 15.06 -13.21 -13.51
CA LEU A 322 14.88 -13.74 -12.16
C LEU A 322 16.06 -14.61 -11.74
N GLY A 323 16.62 -15.40 -12.65
CA GLY A 323 17.82 -16.19 -12.40
C GLY A 323 19.02 -15.31 -12.06
N GLN A 324 19.27 -14.25 -12.84
CA GLN A 324 20.31 -13.29 -12.54
C GLN A 324 20.09 -12.62 -11.18
N PHE A 325 18.85 -12.17 -10.90
CA PHE A 325 18.51 -11.58 -9.61
C PHE A 325 18.79 -12.53 -8.44
N LEU A 326 18.35 -13.78 -8.53
CA LEU A 326 18.54 -14.77 -7.47
C LEU A 326 20.02 -15.09 -7.24
N ILE A 327 20.83 -15.13 -8.29
CA ILE A 327 22.29 -15.33 -8.16
C ILE A 327 22.92 -14.14 -7.43
N GLN A 328 22.57 -12.92 -7.81
CA GLN A 328 23.15 -11.69 -7.23
C GLN A 328 22.66 -11.39 -5.81
N ALA A 329 21.43 -11.80 -5.47
CA ALA A 329 20.83 -11.56 -4.15
C ALA A 329 20.89 -12.77 -3.22
N LYS A 330 21.56 -13.87 -3.63
CA LYS A 330 21.58 -15.13 -2.89
C LYS A 330 21.99 -14.97 -1.43
N ASP A 331 23.08 -14.25 -1.18
CA ASP A 331 23.63 -14.09 0.16
C ASP A 331 22.73 -13.22 1.03
N ALA A 332 22.22 -12.10 0.47
CA ALA A 332 21.25 -11.24 1.14
C ALA A 332 19.93 -11.97 1.47
N ILE A 333 19.41 -12.80 0.55
CA ILE A 333 18.23 -13.64 0.79
C ILE A 333 18.53 -14.69 1.88
N GLY A 334 19.75 -15.26 1.88
CA GLY A 334 20.21 -16.19 2.90
C GLY A 334 20.22 -15.56 4.29
N LEU A 335 20.82 -14.37 4.42
CA LEU A 335 20.83 -13.60 5.67
C LEU A 335 19.41 -13.27 6.12
N LEU A 336 18.59 -12.71 5.22
CA LEU A 336 17.20 -12.33 5.53
C LEU A 336 16.36 -13.53 6.00
N ASN A 337 16.43 -14.68 5.33
CA ASN A 337 15.67 -15.87 5.72
C ASN A 337 16.12 -16.47 7.06
N ASN A 338 17.39 -16.28 7.43
CA ASN A 338 17.94 -16.76 8.69
C ASN A 338 17.75 -15.79 9.86
N THR A 339 17.25 -14.57 9.60
CA THR A 339 16.93 -13.60 10.66
C THR A 339 15.94 -14.15 11.68
N VAL A 340 16.11 -13.71 12.93
CA VAL A 340 15.13 -13.93 14.00
C VAL A 340 13.79 -13.29 13.62
N TYR A 341 13.84 -12.11 12.99
CA TYR A 341 12.68 -11.43 12.44
C TYR A 341 13.02 -10.67 11.13
N PRO A 342 12.21 -10.81 10.06
CA PRO A 342 11.01 -11.63 9.93
C PRO A 342 11.27 -13.08 9.45
N GLY A 343 12.53 -13.48 9.20
CA GLY A 343 12.89 -14.71 8.47
C GLY A 343 12.29 -16.00 9.03
N LYS A 344 12.42 -16.25 10.34
CA LYS A 344 11.93 -17.47 11.02
C LYS A 344 10.44 -17.44 11.38
N ARG A 345 9.67 -16.44 10.95
CA ARG A 345 8.25 -16.27 11.32
C ARG A 345 7.35 -17.34 10.67
N ILE A 346 6.47 -17.95 11.46
CA ILE A 346 5.43 -18.89 11.00
C ILE A 346 4.05 -18.39 11.45
N SER A 347 3.07 -18.46 10.55
CA SER A 347 1.65 -18.17 10.81
C SER A 347 0.81 -19.43 10.69
N VAL A 348 -0.07 -19.68 11.65
CA VAL A 348 -1.04 -20.79 11.59
C VAL A 348 -2.49 -20.31 11.48
N GLY A 349 -2.73 -18.99 11.49
CA GLY A 349 -4.07 -18.41 11.56
C GLY A 349 -4.76 -18.68 12.90
N GLY A 350 -6.07 -18.46 12.96
CA GLY A 350 -6.88 -18.60 14.19
C GLY A 350 -6.76 -17.43 15.17
N ASP A 351 -6.08 -16.36 14.77
CA ASP A 351 -5.80 -15.14 15.54
C ASP A 351 -6.75 -13.97 15.22
N TYR A 352 -7.73 -14.18 14.33
CA TYR A 352 -8.70 -13.15 13.95
C TYR A 352 -10.09 -13.38 14.56
N PHE A 353 -10.82 -12.29 14.76
CA PHE A 353 -12.17 -12.29 15.30
C PHE A 353 -13.24 -12.24 14.21
N LEU A 354 -14.48 -12.56 14.56
CA LEU A 354 -15.64 -12.41 13.67
C LEU A 354 -15.77 -10.99 13.08
N ALA A 355 -15.38 -9.97 13.86
CA ALA A 355 -15.35 -8.57 13.42
C ALA A 355 -14.50 -8.37 12.16
N ASN A 356 -13.38 -9.08 12.03
CA ASN A 356 -12.46 -8.97 10.90
C ASN A 356 -13.04 -9.45 9.56
N LEU A 357 -14.22 -10.10 9.57
CA LEU A 357 -14.96 -10.45 8.34
C LEU A 357 -15.77 -9.30 7.75
N PHE A 358 -15.79 -8.14 8.41
CA PHE A 358 -16.47 -6.93 7.97
C PHE A 358 -15.51 -5.74 8.00
N THR A 359 -15.83 -4.71 7.23
CA THR A 359 -15.12 -3.43 7.28
C THR A 359 -15.18 -2.85 8.69
N ASP A 360 -14.08 -2.30 9.20
CA ASP A 360 -14.10 -1.67 10.52
C ASP A 360 -14.89 -0.36 10.47
N PRO A 361 -15.86 -0.12 11.39
CA PRO A 361 -16.65 1.11 11.39
C PRO A 361 -15.81 2.38 11.43
N THR A 362 -14.66 2.36 12.11
CA THR A 362 -13.76 3.51 12.26
C THR A 362 -13.12 3.94 10.93
N MET A 363 -13.04 3.03 9.94
CA MET A 363 -12.33 3.27 8.67
C MET A 363 -12.82 4.49 7.90
N ILE A 364 -14.12 4.82 7.98
CA ILE A 364 -14.66 6.01 7.30
C ILE A 364 -14.11 7.33 7.86
N LEU A 365 -13.66 7.34 9.12
CA LEU A 365 -13.10 8.52 9.78
C LEU A 365 -11.59 8.43 10.06
N ASN A 366 -10.93 7.28 9.86
CA ASN A 366 -9.49 7.10 10.11
C ASN A 366 -8.57 8.11 9.38
N PRO A 367 -8.91 8.63 8.18
CA PRO A 367 -8.13 9.71 7.58
C PRO A 367 -8.19 11.03 8.37
N PHE A 368 -9.18 11.20 9.25
CA PHE A 368 -9.46 12.44 9.97
C PHE A 368 -9.17 12.33 11.47
N VAL A 369 -9.42 11.15 12.04
CA VAL A 369 -9.31 10.88 13.47
C VAL A 369 -8.53 9.59 13.67
N ALA A 370 -7.42 9.66 14.40
CA ALA A 370 -6.66 8.47 14.74
C ALA A 370 -7.44 7.60 15.75
N PRO A 371 -7.56 6.27 15.49
CA PRO A 371 -8.06 5.30 16.46
C PRO A 371 -7.01 5.02 17.55
N SER A 372 -7.44 4.45 18.68
CA SER A 372 -6.53 4.07 19.79
C SER A 372 -6.34 2.56 19.95
N ARG A 373 -7.27 1.74 19.44
CA ARG A 373 -7.25 0.28 19.61
C ARG A 373 -6.15 -0.38 18.79
N LEU A 374 -6.01 0.03 17.54
CA LEU A 374 -4.98 -0.40 16.59
C LEU A 374 -4.62 0.81 15.73
N ASN A 375 -3.44 0.81 15.10
CA ASN A 375 -3.09 1.87 14.18
C ASN A 375 -3.94 1.81 12.89
N GLN A 376 -3.97 2.90 12.13
CA GLN A 376 -4.81 3.03 10.93
C GLN A 376 -4.47 1.99 9.86
N CYS A 377 -3.19 1.64 9.71
CA CYS A 377 -2.73 0.67 8.73
C CYS A 377 -3.24 -0.75 9.07
N GLU A 378 -3.17 -1.14 10.34
CA GLU A 378 -3.67 -2.43 10.84
C GLU A 378 -5.20 -2.57 10.77
N ILE A 379 -5.92 -1.46 10.93
CA ILE A 379 -7.39 -1.43 10.79
C ILE A 379 -7.82 -1.46 9.31
N SER A 380 -6.97 -0.95 8.41
CA SER A 380 -7.34 -0.79 7.01
C SER A 380 -7.64 -2.13 6.31
N CYS A 381 -8.72 -2.17 5.54
CA CYS A 381 -9.07 -3.30 4.69
C CYS A 381 -9.72 -2.82 3.39
N PHE A 382 -9.99 -3.76 2.49
CA PHE A 382 -10.78 -3.47 1.29
C PHE A 382 -12.27 -3.36 1.68
N ASN A 383 -12.95 -2.32 1.20
CA ASN A 383 -14.39 -2.15 1.47
C ASN A 383 -15.21 -3.16 0.66
N HIS A 384 -15.92 -4.07 1.32
CA HIS A 384 -16.60 -5.18 0.64
C HIS A 384 -17.91 -5.59 1.31
N PHE A 385 -18.69 -6.42 0.61
CA PHE A 385 -19.92 -7.05 1.11
C PHE A 385 -19.83 -8.59 1.03
N GLY A 386 -18.63 -9.15 1.20
CA GLY A 386 -18.34 -10.58 1.05
C GLY A 386 -19.32 -11.49 1.78
N ILE A 387 -19.48 -11.32 3.10
CA ILE A 387 -20.41 -12.13 3.92
C ILE A 387 -21.85 -12.05 3.43
N LEU A 388 -22.34 -10.86 3.08
CA LEU A 388 -23.69 -10.69 2.55
C LEU A 388 -23.89 -11.51 1.28
N PHE A 389 -22.96 -11.39 0.33
CA PHE A 389 -23.05 -12.13 -0.92
C PHE A 389 -22.81 -13.62 -0.73
N MET A 390 -22.02 -14.05 0.25
CA MET A 390 -21.87 -15.47 0.60
C MET A 390 -23.18 -16.07 1.11
N ILE A 391 -23.92 -15.34 1.96
CA ILE A 391 -25.25 -15.76 2.44
C ILE A 391 -26.23 -15.89 1.27
N TYR A 392 -26.19 -14.94 0.32
CA TYR A 392 -27.09 -14.93 -0.83
C TYR A 392 -26.67 -15.92 -1.95
N TYR A 393 -25.39 -16.29 -2.02
CA TYR A 393 -24.80 -17.02 -3.13
C TYR A 393 -25.48 -18.37 -3.44
N PRO A 394 -25.86 -19.22 -2.47
CA PRO A 394 -26.54 -20.49 -2.76
C PRO A 394 -27.83 -20.30 -3.57
N TYR A 395 -28.61 -19.26 -3.27
CA TYR A 395 -29.81 -18.94 -4.03
C TYR A 395 -29.47 -18.41 -5.43
N LEU A 396 -28.48 -17.52 -5.55
CA LEU A 396 -28.01 -17.00 -6.83
C LEU A 396 -27.50 -18.11 -7.75
N TRP A 397 -26.74 -19.06 -7.20
CA TRP A 397 -26.27 -20.25 -7.89
C TRP A 397 -27.45 -21.13 -8.33
N TYR A 398 -28.40 -21.41 -7.42
CA TYR A 398 -29.57 -22.24 -7.70
C TYR A 398 -30.39 -21.73 -8.89
N ILE A 399 -30.64 -20.42 -8.98
CA ILE A 399 -31.44 -19.84 -10.08
C ILE A 399 -30.70 -19.79 -11.43
N ASN A 400 -29.37 -19.90 -11.42
CA ASN A 400 -28.52 -19.79 -12.61
C ASN A 400 -27.92 -21.12 -13.09
N LYS A 401 -27.87 -22.16 -12.26
CA LYS A 401 -27.19 -23.43 -12.57
C LYS A 401 -27.72 -24.17 -13.81
N LYS A 402 -28.97 -23.93 -14.23
CA LYS A 402 -29.59 -24.53 -15.42
C LYS A 402 -29.87 -23.50 -16.54
N THR A 403 -29.10 -22.43 -16.60
CA THR A 403 -29.31 -21.32 -17.56
C THR A 403 -28.07 -21.11 -18.42
N GLU A 404 -28.18 -20.25 -19.42
CA GLU A 404 -27.03 -19.76 -20.22
C GLU A 404 -25.94 -19.14 -19.32
N ASN A 405 -26.32 -18.59 -18.15
CA ASN A 405 -25.38 -18.04 -17.16
C ASN A 405 -24.66 -19.11 -16.31
N SER A 406 -24.96 -20.40 -16.49
CA SER A 406 -24.37 -21.49 -15.68
C SER A 406 -22.84 -21.51 -15.73
N ARG A 407 -22.23 -21.24 -16.89
CA ARG A 407 -20.77 -21.16 -17.03
C ARG A 407 -20.16 -19.99 -16.27
N ARG A 408 -20.90 -18.88 -16.13
CA ARG A 408 -20.44 -17.72 -15.35
C ARG A 408 -20.33 -18.05 -13.87
N MET A 409 -21.16 -18.96 -13.35
CA MET A 409 -21.13 -19.37 -11.95
C MET A 409 -19.82 -20.08 -11.56
N ILE A 410 -19.00 -20.52 -12.52
CA ILE A 410 -17.67 -21.09 -12.23
C ILE A 410 -16.80 -20.07 -11.49
N ILE A 411 -16.83 -18.80 -11.90
CA ILE A 411 -16.09 -17.71 -11.21
C ILE A 411 -16.64 -17.51 -9.79
N GLY A 412 -17.96 -17.47 -9.64
CA GLY A 412 -18.60 -17.34 -8.33
C GLY A 412 -18.28 -18.50 -7.39
N ASN A 413 -18.26 -19.73 -7.91
CA ASN A 413 -17.92 -20.93 -7.13
C ASN A 413 -16.48 -20.86 -6.64
N CYS A 414 -15.56 -20.45 -7.52
CA CYS A 414 -14.16 -20.28 -7.18
C CYS A 414 -13.98 -19.26 -6.05
N LEU A 415 -14.54 -18.06 -6.20
CA LEU A 415 -14.46 -17.01 -5.18
C LEU A 415 -15.13 -17.43 -3.86
N PHE A 416 -16.28 -18.09 -3.92
CA PHE A 416 -16.97 -18.58 -2.73
C PHE A 416 -16.14 -19.61 -1.96
N VAL A 417 -15.53 -20.59 -2.66
CA VAL A 417 -14.67 -21.61 -2.04
C VAL A 417 -13.42 -20.97 -1.43
N ILE A 418 -12.77 -20.04 -2.14
CA ILE A 418 -11.61 -19.31 -1.63
C ILE A 418 -11.97 -18.55 -0.34
N LEU A 419 -13.08 -17.80 -0.34
CA LEU A 419 -13.54 -17.08 0.85
C LEU A 419 -13.79 -18.01 2.04
N VAL A 420 -14.34 -19.20 1.81
CA VAL A 420 -14.53 -20.20 2.89
C VAL A 420 -13.18 -20.63 3.45
N ILE A 421 -12.19 -20.93 2.60
CA ILE A 421 -10.84 -21.33 3.04
C ILE A 421 -10.17 -20.20 3.84
N GLU A 422 -10.23 -18.96 3.33
CA GLU A 422 -9.69 -17.78 4.00
C GLU A 422 -10.34 -17.56 5.37
N ILE A 423 -11.67 -17.63 5.46
CA ILE A 423 -12.42 -17.50 6.73
C ILE A 423 -12.04 -18.60 7.71
N LEU A 424 -11.91 -19.86 7.26
CA LEU A 424 -11.49 -20.97 8.11
C LEU A 424 -10.08 -20.75 8.66
N PHE A 425 -9.14 -20.33 7.82
CA PHE A 425 -7.80 -19.99 8.27
C PHE A 425 -7.80 -18.82 9.26
N MET A 426 -8.57 -17.77 8.99
CA MET A 426 -8.64 -16.60 9.86
C MET A 426 -9.21 -16.92 11.25
N LEU A 427 -10.34 -17.65 11.31
CA LEU A 427 -11.09 -17.85 12.56
C LEU A 427 -10.71 -19.13 13.32
N ILE A 428 -10.26 -20.18 12.63
CA ILE A 428 -9.97 -21.49 13.23
C ILE A 428 -8.47 -21.78 13.21
N GLY A 429 -7.77 -21.36 12.15
CA GLY A 429 -6.38 -21.70 11.93
C GLY A 429 -6.19 -23.10 11.35
N PHE A 430 -4.99 -23.36 10.83
CA PHE A 430 -4.57 -24.65 10.29
C PHE A 430 -3.50 -25.28 11.18
N PRO A 431 -3.46 -26.61 11.31
CA PRO A 431 -2.29 -27.29 11.86
C PRO A 431 -1.02 -26.87 11.11
N GLU A 432 0.10 -26.74 11.81
CA GLU A 432 1.35 -26.22 11.24
C GLU A 432 1.80 -26.98 9.99
N TRP A 433 1.69 -28.31 9.97
CA TRP A 433 2.03 -29.13 8.80
C TRP A 433 1.19 -28.75 7.56
N LEU A 434 -0.10 -28.46 7.77
CA LEU A 434 -1.00 -28.05 6.69
C LEU A 434 -0.65 -26.64 6.24
N ALA A 435 -0.40 -25.71 7.18
CA ALA A 435 0.04 -24.35 6.88
C ALA A 435 1.37 -24.34 6.09
N LYS A 436 2.32 -25.23 6.40
CA LYS A 436 3.57 -25.38 5.64
C LYS A 436 3.34 -25.91 4.22
N ILE A 437 2.60 -27.01 4.06
CA ILE A 437 2.35 -27.62 2.74
C ILE A 437 1.55 -26.68 1.82
N THR A 438 0.58 -25.97 2.38
CA THR A 438 -0.27 -25.01 1.63
C THR A 438 0.37 -23.64 1.47
N LEU A 439 1.57 -23.42 2.05
CA LEU A 439 2.25 -22.12 2.14
C LEU A 439 1.50 -21.03 2.94
N PHE A 440 0.41 -21.38 3.62
CA PHE A 440 -0.29 -20.49 4.57
C PHE A 440 0.58 -20.13 5.78
N SER A 441 1.64 -20.90 6.05
CA SER A 441 2.69 -20.60 7.04
C SER A 441 3.34 -19.23 6.85
N TYR A 442 3.33 -18.70 5.62
CA TYR A 442 3.84 -17.36 5.31
C TYR A 442 2.79 -16.25 5.44
N MET A 443 1.51 -16.58 5.62
CA MET A 443 0.39 -15.63 5.55
C MET A 443 0.04 -15.05 6.91
N ASN A 444 0.61 -13.90 7.24
CA ASN A 444 0.34 -13.15 8.48
C ASN A 444 -0.53 -11.89 8.26
N ARG A 445 -0.93 -11.62 7.01
CA ARG A 445 -1.80 -10.50 6.58
C ARG A 445 -3.09 -10.99 5.91
N MET A 446 -3.68 -12.07 6.41
CA MET A 446 -4.84 -12.71 5.75
C MET A 446 -6.05 -11.78 5.64
N THR A 447 -6.24 -10.82 6.55
CA THR A 447 -7.32 -9.82 6.47
C THR A 447 -7.31 -9.01 5.17
N LEU A 448 -6.14 -8.62 4.69
CA LEU A 448 -6.00 -7.87 3.43
C LEU A 448 -6.33 -8.77 2.23
N VAL A 449 -5.87 -10.02 2.25
CA VAL A 449 -6.14 -11.02 1.21
C VAL A 449 -7.63 -11.31 1.13
N TYR A 450 -8.24 -11.66 2.28
CA TYR A 450 -9.67 -11.90 2.42
C TYR A 450 -10.48 -10.70 1.93
N GLY A 451 -10.10 -9.49 2.36
CA GLY A 451 -10.78 -8.26 1.95
C GLY A 451 -10.75 -8.08 0.43
N PHE A 452 -9.62 -8.36 -0.21
CA PHE A 452 -9.48 -8.30 -1.66
C PHE A 452 -10.36 -9.34 -2.37
N THR A 453 -10.33 -10.60 -1.93
CA THR A 453 -11.21 -11.66 -2.47
C THR A 453 -12.69 -11.29 -2.29
N ALA A 454 -13.07 -10.76 -1.12
CA ALA A 454 -14.42 -10.35 -0.79
C ALA A 454 -14.88 -9.16 -1.64
N LEU A 455 -13.99 -8.22 -1.96
CA LEU A 455 -14.24 -7.11 -2.90
C LEU A 455 -14.54 -7.64 -4.31
N LEU A 456 -13.70 -8.55 -4.83
CA LEU A 456 -13.91 -9.19 -6.14
C LEU A 456 -15.23 -9.93 -6.19
N PHE A 457 -15.53 -10.72 -5.15
CA PHE A 457 -16.79 -11.45 -5.03
C PHE A 457 -18.00 -10.54 -4.93
N SER A 458 -17.86 -9.38 -4.27
CA SER A 458 -18.92 -8.41 -4.14
C SER A 458 -19.35 -7.85 -5.50
N PHE A 459 -18.40 -7.33 -6.28
CA PHE A 459 -18.71 -6.76 -7.59
C PHE A 459 -19.12 -7.79 -8.62
N TRP A 460 -18.53 -9.00 -8.59
CA TRP A 460 -18.99 -10.10 -9.44
C TRP A 460 -20.44 -10.50 -9.11
N SER A 461 -20.79 -10.59 -7.82
CA SER A 461 -22.14 -10.95 -7.37
C SER A 461 -23.19 -9.90 -7.73
N MET A 462 -22.86 -8.60 -7.58
CA MET A 462 -23.74 -7.50 -7.98
C MET A 462 -24.17 -7.63 -9.45
N GLU A 463 -23.22 -7.88 -10.34
CA GLU A 463 -23.52 -8.04 -11.77
C GLU A 463 -24.32 -9.32 -12.03
N ALA A 464 -23.95 -10.45 -11.42
CA ALA A 464 -24.69 -11.70 -11.57
C ALA A 464 -26.16 -11.56 -11.11
N ILE A 465 -26.42 -10.78 -10.05
CA ILE A 465 -27.78 -10.41 -9.60
C ILE A 465 -28.50 -9.57 -10.68
N TRP A 466 -27.82 -8.59 -11.26
CA TRP A 466 -28.43 -7.68 -12.23
C TRP A 466 -28.76 -8.33 -13.58
N GLU A 467 -27.94 -9.27 -14.04
CA GLU A 467 -28.26 -10.12 -15.19
C GLU A 467 -29.44 -11.04 -14.89
N SER A 468 -29.50 -11.57 -13.67
CA SER A 468 -30.54 -12.51 -13.24
C SER A 468 -31.81 -11.84 -12.71
N ARG A 469 -31.96 -10.51 -12.88
CA ARG A 469 -32.96 -9.69 -12.18
C ARG A 469 -34.41 -10.17 -12.26
N LYS A 470 -34.78 -10.87 -13.35
CA LYS A 470 -36.14 -11.41 -13.54
C LYS A 470 -36.44 -12.57 -12.59
N LYS A 471 -35.41 -13.31 -12.15
CA LYS A 471 -35.51 -14.49 -11.28
C LYS A 471 -35.17 -14.17 -9.82
N VAL A 472 -34.38 -13.13 -9.60
CA VAL A 472 -33.97 -12.64 -8.27
C VAL A 472 -35.19 -12.22 -7.45
N ARG A 473 -35.28 -12.74 -6.22
CA ARG A 473 -36.26 -12.32 -5.22
C ARG A 473 -35.61 -11.38 -4.21
N TRP A 474 -36.09 -10.13 -4.17
CA TRP A 474 -35.56 -9.11 -3.26
C TRP A 474 -35.75 -9.47 -1.78
N GLN A 475 -36.72 -10.31 -1.43
CA GLN A 475 -36.95 -10.76 -0.05
C GLN A 475 -35.77 -11.58 0.49
N PHE A 476 -35.17 -12.44 -0.35
CA PHE A 476 -33.95 -13.17 0.03
C PHE A 476 -32.75 -12.24 0.11
N GLY A 477 -32.69 -11.20 -0.72
CA GLY A 477 -31.71 -10.12 -0.59
C GLY A 477 -31.89 -9.34 0.72
N LEU A 478 -33.13 -9.03 1.12
CA LEU A 478 -33.44 -8.39 2.40
C LEU A 478 -33.00 -9.27 3.58
N LEU A 479 -33.34 -10.55 3.55
CA LEU A 479 -32.93 -11.50 4.59
C LEU A 479 -31.40 -11.58 4.70
N ALA A 480 -30.69 -11.68 3.58
CA ALA A 480 -29.22 -11.68 3.57
C ALA A 480 -28.64 -10.37 4.13
N ALA A 481 -29.21 -9.22 3.79
CA ALA A 481 -28.79 -7.92 4.32
C ALA A 481 -29.06 -7.77 5.82
N LEU A 482 -30.19 -8.27 6.32
CA LEU A 482 -30.50 -8.28 7.75
C LEU A 482 -29.52 -9.17 8.53
N ILE A 483 -29.27 -10.40 8.05
CA ILE A 483 -28.30 -11.32 8.68
C ILE A 483 -26.90 -10.69 8.66
N TYR A 484 -26.47 -10.15 7.52
CA TYR A 484 -25.20 -9.43 7.41
C TYR A 484 -25.09 -8.31 8.45
N THR A 485 -26.11 -7.46 8.56
CA THR A 485 -26.11 -6.33 9.50
C THR A 485 -26.06 -6.80 10.96
N LEU A 486 -26.82 -7.85 11.31
CA LEU A 486 -26.81 -8.42 12.66
C LEU A 486 -25.47 -9.05 13.02
N LEU A 487 -24.84 -9.79 12.10
CA LEU A 487 -23.52 -10.37 12.31
C LEU A 487 -22.44 -9.29 12.42
N TYR A 488 -22.53 -8.25 11.60
CA TYR A 488 -21.63 -7.10 11.64
C TYR A 488 -21.73 -6.39 12.99
N LEU A 489 -22.95 -6.06 13.45
CA LEU A 489 -23.18 -5.50 14.79
C LEU A 489 -22.61 -6.40 15.88
N LYS A 490 -22.93 -7.70 15.86
CA LYS A 490 -22.41 -8.66 16.85
C LYS A 490 -20.88 -8.71 16.86
N GLY A 491 -20.24 -8.60 15.70
CA GLY A 491 -18.78 -8.56 15.58
C GLY A 491 -18.19 -7.37 16.32
N TYR A 492 -18.63 -6.15 16.01
CA TYR A 492 -17.99 -4.93 16.50
C TYR A 492 -18.49 -4.43 17.85
N LEU A 493 -19.68 -4.82 18.31
CA LEU A 493 -20.09 -4.54 19.69
C LEU A 493 -19.17 -5.21 20.72
N ASN A 494 -18.44 -6.26 20.32
CA ASN A 494 -17.41 -6.90 21.14
C ASN A 494 -15.99 -6.34 20.88
N TYR A 495 -15.85 -5.34 20.01
CA TYR A 495 -14.57 -4.86 19.50
C TYR A 495 -14.55 -3.33 19.32
N LEU A 496 -15.07 -2.63 20.33
CA LEU A 496 -15.21 -1.18 20.35
C LEU A 496 -13.87 -0.47 20.57
N ASP A 497 -13.72 0.73 20.01
CA ASP A 497 -12.59 1.62 20.27
C ASP A 497 -13.06 2.75 21.20
N ALA A 498 -12.50 2.80 22.41
CA ALA A 498 -12.92 3.75 23.44
C ALA A 498 -12.66 5.21 23.06
N SER A 499 -11.50 5.51 22.47
CA SER A 499 -11.15 6.87 22.03
C SER A 499 -12.04 7.35 20.91
N PHE A 500 -12.44 6.43 20.03
CA PHE A 500 -13.33 6.71 18.93
C PHE A 500 -14.76 6.95 19.44
N LEU A 501 -15.22 6.11 20.38
CA LEU A 501 -16.51 6.26 21.04
C LEU A 501 -16.65 7.59 21.79
N GLU A 502 -15.58 8.08 22.42
CA GLU A 502 -15.59 9.38 23.09
C GLU A 502 -15.93 10.52 22.12
N LYS A 503 -15.43 10.43 20.88
CA LYS A 503 -15.63 11.45 19.83
C LYS A 503 -16.94 11.28 19.07
N THR A 504 -17.36 10.05 18.78
CA THR A 504 -18.51 9.78 17.89
C THR A 504 -19.76 9.35 18.64
N GLY A 505 -19.64 8.81 19.84
CA GLY A 505 -20.71 8.13 20.58
C GLY A 505 -21.02 6.73 20.05
N MET A 506 -21.73 5.95 20.87
CA MET A 506 -22.08 4.55 20.58
C MET A 506 -23.00 4.38 19.37
N TRP A 507 -23.85 5.37 19.08
CA TRP A 507 -24.78 5.33 17.93
C TRP A 507 -24.04 5.10 16.61
N PHE A 508 -22.77 5.51 16.50
CA PHE A 508 -21.96 5.36 15.30
C PHE A 508 -21.71 3.90 14.93
N TYR A 509 -21.43 3.05 15.93
CA TYR A 509 -21.24 1.61 15.74
C TYR A 509 -22.53 0.88 15.35
N TYR A 510 -23.71 1.48 15.61
CA TYR A 510 -24.98 0.99 15.07
C TYR A 510 -25.25 1.52 13.67
N PHE A 511 -24.94 2.80 13.44
CA PHE A 511 -25.20 3.51 12.19
C PHE A 511 -24.42 2.93 11.01
N VAL A 512 -23.12 2.66 11.16
CA VAL A 512 -22.28 2.20 10.05
C VAL A 512 -22.74 0.84 9.49
N PRO A 513 -22.97 -0.22 10.30
CA PRO A 513 -23.53 -1.47 9.80
C PRO A 513 -24.89 -1.31 9.13
N LEU A 514 -25.76 -0.42 9.65
CA LEU A 514 -27.07 -0.13 9.05
C LEU A 514 -26.93 0.53 7.67
N VAL A 515 -26.04 1.51 7.52
CA VAL A 515 -25.77 2.18 6.24
C VAL A 515 -25.18 1.21 5.23
N LEU A 516 -24.16 0.44 5.62
CA LEU A 516 -23.52 -0.51 4.72
C LEU A 516 -24.47 -1.65 4.33
N GLY A 517 -25.16 -2.27 5.29
CA GLY A 517 -26.16 -3.30 5.04
C GLY A 517 -27.34 -2.80 4.20
N GLY A 518 -27.85 -1.60 4.50
CA GLY A 518 -28.90 -0.94 3.73
C GLY A 518 -28.46 -0.60 2.30
N SER A 519 -27.24 -0.10 2.13
CA SER A 519 -26.67 0.21 0.80
C SER A 519 -26.54 -1.05 -0.05
N ALA A 520 -26.05 -2.15 0.54
CA ALA A 520 -25.92 -3.43 -0.15
C ALA A 520 -27.28 -4.03 -0.52
N PHE A 521 -28.30 -3.86 0.33
CA PHE A 521 -29.67 -4.28 0.01
C PHE A 521 -30.20 -3.60 -1.27
N LEU A 522 -29.82 -2.34 -1.55
CA LEU A 522 -30.26 -1.62 -2.74
C LEU A 522 -29.93 -2.37 -4.04
N VAL A 523 -28.85 -3.16 -4.07
CA VAL A 523 -28.41 -3.97 -5.22
C VAL A 523 -29.51 -4.91 -5.72
N PHE A 524 -30.33 -5.45 -4.80
CA PHE A 524 -31.42 -6.40 -5.11
C PHE A 524 -32.71 -5.70 -5.55
N THR A 525 -32.77 -4.38 -5.44
CA THR A 525 -33.99 -3.62 -5.68
C THR A 525 -33.95 -2.85 -6.99
N LYS A 526 -35.11 -2.33 -7.39
CA LYS A 526 -35.17 -1.37 -8.50
C LYS A 526 -34.33 -0.12 -8.22
N PHE A 527 -34.04 0.23 -6.96
CA PHE A 527 -33.29 1.41 -6.54
C PHE A 527 -31.77 1.26 -6.54
N ARG A 528 -31.21 0.17 -7.07
CA ARG A 528 -29.76 -0.11 -7.16
C ARG A 528 -28.83 1.02 -7.62
N ARG A 529 -29.34 2.07 -8.28
CA ARG A 529 -28.53 3.24 -8.65
C ARG A 529 -28.13 4.07 -7.43
N LEU A 530 -28.92 4.03 -6.36
CA LEU A 530 -28.63 4.69 -5.07
C LEU A 530 -27.43 4.08 -4.34
N PHE A 531 -27.03 2.84 -4.68
CA PHE A 531 -25.83 2.23 -4.14
C PHE A 531 -24.57 3.04 -4.46
N PHE A 532 -24.45 3.55 -5.70
CA PHE A 532 -23.25 4.23 -6.18
C PHE A 532 -22.92 5.53 -5.43
N PRO A 533 -23.84 6.50 -5.23
CA PRO A 533 -23.52 7.70 -4.46
C PRO A 533 -23.25 7.39 -2.98
N ILE A 534 -23.98 6.45 -2.37
CA ILE A 534 -23.80 6.09 -0.95
C ILE A 534 -22.43 5.42 -0.74
N PHE A 535 -22.16 4.34 -1.48
CA PHE A 535 -20.90 3.61 -1.34
C PHE A 535 -19.72 4.40 -1.92
N GLY A 536 -19.94 5.20 -2.97
CA GLY A 536 -18.92 6.11 -3.49
C GLY A 536 -18.50 7.14 -2.44
N SER A 537 -19.45 7.71 -1.70
CA SER A 537 -19.13 8.64 -0.60
C SER A 537 -18.33 7.95 0.51
N TRP A 538 -18.66 6.69 0.81
CA TRP A 538 -17.88 5.86 1.75
C TRP A 538 -16.44 5.67 1.29
N ILE A 539 -16.20 5.32 0.02
CA ILE A 539 -14.84 5.17 -0.53
C ILE A 539 -14.06 6.48 -0.46
N ILE A 540 -14.69 7.59 -0.84
CA ILE A 540 -14.06 8.91 -0.81
C ILE A 540 -13.60 9.25 0.61
N LEU A 541 -14.49 9.13 1.60
CA LEU A 541 -14.19 9.44 3.00
C LEU A 541 -13.14 8.50 3.60
N SER A 542 -13.25 7.20 3.34
CA SER A 542 -12.39 6.20 3.99
C SER A 542 -10.97 6.13 3.40
N GLY A 543 -10.79 6.46 2.12
CA GLY A 543 -9.51 6.22 1.42
C GLY A 543 -8.89 7.40 0.69
N MET A 544 -9.66 8.28 0.03
CA MET A 544 -9.08 9.31 -0.85
C MET A 544 -8.32 10.42 -0.11
N PHE A 545 -8.50 10.53 1.21
CA PHE A 545 -7.90 11.56 2.05
C PHE A 545 -6.77 11.05 2.96
N VAL A 546 -6.33 9.80 2.76
CA VAL A 546 -5.23 9.19 3.53
C VAL A 546 -3.91 9.88 3.18
N ASN A 547 -3.63 9.99 1.88
CA ASN A 547 -2.40 10.54 1.33
C ASN A 547 -2.56 12.05 1.09
N PRO A 548 -1.61 12.90 1.49
CA PRO A 548 -1.62 14.32 1.14
C PRO A 548 -1.45 14.53 -0.37
N ILE A 549 -1.63 15.76 -0.83
CA ILE A 549 -1.23 16.21 -2.17
C ILE A 549 -0.03 17.13 -2.00
N VAL A 550 1.11 16.67 -2.48
CA VAL A 550 2.44 17.30 -2.29
C VAL A 550 3.01 17.71 -3.65
N ILE A 551 3.72 18.84 -3.69
CA ILE A 551 4.56 19.22 -4.83
C ILE A 551 6.03 19.10 -4.43
N GLY A 552 6.81 18.43 -5.27
CA GLY A 552 8.25 18.31 -5.11
C GLY A 552 8.65 17.46 -3.90
N ALA A 553 9.88 17.65 -3.45
CA ALA A 553 10.50 16.88 -2.37
C ALA A 553 11.31 17.76 -1.41
N GLN A 554 11.01 19.06 -1.36
CA GLN A 554 11.79 20.01 -0.54
C GLN A 554 11.67 19.74 0.96
N SER A 555 10.66 19.01 1.44
CA SER A 555 10.58 18.53 2.83
C SER A 555 11.66 17.49 3.19
N ILE A 556 12.57 17.15 2.27
CA ILE A 556 13.74 16.32 2.56
C ILE A 556 15.02 17.16 2.66
N SER A 557 15.08 18.31 1.96
CA SER A 557 16.31 19.09 1.82
C SER A 557 16.24 20.51 2.39
N ASN A 558 15.05 21.06 2.63
CA ASN A 558 14.85 22.44 3.10
C ASN A 558 14.95 22.54 4.63
N HIS A 559 16.06 22.06 5.19
CA HIS A 559 16.35 22.10 6.62
C HIS A 559 17.79 22.53 6.82
N THR A 560 18.02 23.42 7.78
CA THR A 560 19.35 23.98 8.04
C THR A 560 20.37 22.92 8.46
N LEU A 561 19.96 21.94 9.26
CA LEU A 561 20.76 20.75 9.58
C LEU A 561 21.23 20.01 8.32
N ILE A 562 20.36 19.87 7.32
CA ILE A 562 20.65 19.15 6.08
C ILE A 562 21.54 19.97 5.16
N THR A 563 21.31 21.28 5.03
CA THR A 563 22.20 22.19 4.31
C THR A 563 23.64 22.06 4.85
N LYS A 564 23.81 22.07 6.18
CA LYS A 564 25.14 21.89 6.79
C LYS A 564 25.71 20.48 6.60
N ALA A 565 24.89 19.44 6.74
CA ALA A 565 25.35 18.06 6.53
C ALA A 565 25.83 17.82 5.09
N ILE A 566 25.16 18.43 4.10
CA ILE A 566 25.55 18.40 2.69
C ILE A 566 26.93 19.04 2.48
N GLU A 567 27.18 20.21 3.07
CA GLU A 567 28.49 20.87 3.00
C GLU A 567 29.61 19.97 3.54
N ILE A 568 29.41 19.38 4.73
CA ILE A 568 30.43 18.52 5.35
C ILE A 568 30.66 17.24 4.52
N ARG A 569 29.58 16.63 4.01
CA ARG A 569 29.67 15.45 3.13
C ARG A 569 30.42 15.76 1.83
N GLU A 570 30.27 16.96 1.27
CA GLU A 570 31.01 17.35 0.07
C GLU A 570 32.52 17.54 0.33
N GLU A 571 32.88 17.97 1.54
CA GLU A 571 34.27 18.05 1.99
C GLU A 571 34.86 16.68 2.35
N ASP A 572 34.05 15.80 2.95
CA ASP A 572 34.46 14.46 3.39
C ASP A 572 33.42 13.37 3.02
N PRO A 573 33.40 12.94 1.74
CA PRO A 573 32.37 12.05 1.22
C PRO A 573 32.50 10.59 1.71
N GLU A 574 33.67 10.21 2.22
CA GLU A 574 33.93 8.84 2.66
C GLU A 574 33.63 8.63 4.15
N ALA A 575 33.44 9.70 4.91
CA ALA A 575 33.18 9.63 6.34
C ALA A 575 31.87 8.95 6.69
N TYR A 576 31.92 8.12 7.74
CA TYR A 576 30.74 7.54 8.36
C TYR A 576 30.22 8.43 9.48
N TRP A 577 28.89 8.55 9.51
CA TRP A 577 28.13 9.30 10.47
C TRP A 577 27.33 8.36 11.36
N LEU A 578 26.99 8.84 12.55
CA LEU A 578 26.10 8.18 13.48
C LEU A 578 25.12 9.20 14.07
N THR A 579 23.87 8.81 14.29
CA THR A 579 22.91 9.64 15.02
C THR A 579 22.57 9.01 16.36
N THR A 580 22.25 9.84 17.35
CA THR A 580 21.82 9.36 18.67
C THR A 580 20.43 9.89 19.00
N ASN A 581 19.67 9.16 19.80
CA ASN A 581 18.36 9.59 20.33
C ASN A 581 17.30 9.95 19.25
N SER A 582 17.49 9.53 17.99
CA SER A 582 16.56 9.78 16.90
C SER A 582 16.48 8.60 15.94
N LEU A 583 15.27 8.28 15.49
CA LEU A 583 14.97 7.33 14.40
C LEU A 583 14.63 8.04 13.07
N HIS A 584 14.61 9.37 13.06
CA HIS A 584 14.25 10.18 11.89
C HIS A 584 15.47 10.84 11.27
N THR A 585 16.39 11.33 12.09
CA THR A 585 17.58 12.08 11.65
C THR A 585 18.49 11.24 10.78
N GLN A 586 18.73 9.97 11.17
CA GLN A 586 19.55 9.03 10.38
C GLN A 586 19.02 8.84 8.95
N GLU A 587 17.70 8.79 8.79
CA GLU A 587 17.06 8.51 7.52
C GLU A 587 16.97 9.76 6.65
N LEU A 588 16.76 10.94 7.26
CA LEU A 588 16.81 12.21 6.56
C LEU A 588 18.22 12.52 6.02
N LEU A 589 19.26 12.23 6.82
CA LEU A 589 20.66 12.34 6.40
C LEU A 589 20.97 11.36 5.26
N LEU A 590 20.52 10.10 5.37
CA LEU A 590 20.67 9.09 4.33
C LEU A 590 20.00 9.52 3.00
N ALA A 591 18.78 10.08 3.07
CA ALA A 591 18.07 10.60 1.90
C ALA A 591 18.85 11.71 1.18
N ASN A 592 19.70 12.44 1.91
CA ASN A 592 20.59 13.47 1.39
C ASN A 592 22.03 12.98 1.20
N GLY A 593 22.24 11.67 1.05
CA GLY A 593 23.53 11.11 0.63
C GLY A 593 24.62 11.13 1.69
N VAL A 594 24.27 11.21 2.97
CA VAL A 594 25.22 11.01 4.07
C VAL A 594 25.34 9.51 4.37
N LYS A 595 26.54 9.01 4.62
CA LYS A 595 26.74 7.60 5.05
C LYS A 595 26.44 7.47 6.54
N VAL A 596 25.34 6.85 6.93
CA VAL A 596 24.86 6.77 8.33
C VAL A 596 24.74 5.32 8.80
N LEU A 597 25.58 4.90 9.75
CA LEU A 597 25.72 3.48 10.11
C LEU A 597 24.56 2.86 10.92
N ASN A 598 23.71 3.72 11.49
CA ASN A 598 22.53 3.30 12.24
C ASN A 598 21.21 3.50 11.48
N ALA A 599 21.26 3.91 10.20
CA ALA A 599 20.11 3.84 9.32
C ALA A 599 19.60 2.38 9.20
N VAL A 600 18.34 2.21 8.83
CA VAL A 600 17.67 0.89 8.82
C VAL A 600 18.49 -0.12 8.03
N ASN A 601 18.64 -1.34 8.54
CA ASN A 601 19.24 -2.46 7.82
C ASN A 601 18.19 -3.56 7.55
N PHE A 602 18.18 -4.13 6.35
CA PHE A 602 17.21 -5.18 5.98
C PHE A 602 17.63 -6.57 6.43
N TYR A 603 18.93 -6.75 6.61
CA TYR A 603 19.58 -7.94 7.12
C TYR A 603 20.85 -7.49 7.87
N PRO A 604 21.37 -8.30 8.81
CA PRO A 604 22.47 -7.87 9.68
C PRO A 604 23.71 -7.45 8.90
N ASP A 605 24.30 -6.34 9.34
CA ASP A 605 25.58 -5.81 8.88
C ASP A 605 26.71 -6.50 9.65
N MET A 606 27.10 -7.70 9.20
CA MET A 606 27.99 -8.58 9.96
C MET A 606 29.34 -7.94 10.26
N GLU A 607 29.94 -7.21 9.31
CA GLU A 607 31.22 -6.51 9.52
C GLU A 607 31.12 -5.46 10.63
N LYS A 608 29.99 -4.75 10.73
CA LYS A 608 29.74 -3.80 11.84
C LYS A 608 29.62 -4.50 13.18
N TRP A 609 28.89 -5.62 13.24
CA TRP A 609 28.61 -6.29 14.51
C TRP A 609 29.80 -7.10 15.02
N GLU A 610 30.58 -7.74 14.15
CA GLU A 610 31.78 -8.50 14.52
C GLU A 610 32.85 -7.63 15.20
N LEU A 611 32.86 -6.31 14.94
CA LEU A 611 33.78 -5.36 15.57
C LEU A 611 33.49 -5.14 17.06
N ILE A 612 32.25 -5.30 17.50
CA ILE A 612 31.81 -4.99 18.88
C ILE A 612 31.23 -6.21 19.62
N ASP A 613 30.86 -7.27 18.90
CA ASP A 613 30.35 -8.55 19.41
C ASP A 613 31.02 -9.73 18.67
N PRO A 614 32.35 -9.91 18.78
CA PRO A 614 33.09 -10.93 18.02
C PRO A 614 32.71 -12.37 18.40
N SER A 615 32.18 -12.61 19.61
CA SER A 615 31.68 -13.92 20.03
C SER A 615 30.24 -14.21 19.58
N GLN A 616 29.55 -13.22 18.98
CA GLN A 616 28.15 -13.30 18.54
C GLN A 616 27.16 -13.64 19.68
N GLU A 617 27.51 -13.31 20.93
CA GLU A 617 26.67 -13.59 22.09
C GLU A 617 25.34 -12.80 22.05
N ASN A 618 25.32 -11.70 21.31
CA ASN A 618 24.17 -10.80 21.21
C ASN A 618 23.49 -10.86 19.83
N GLU A 619 23.80 -11.87 19.00
CA GLU A 619 23.30 -12.00 17.63
C GLU A 619 21.77 -11.86 17.52
N ASP A 620 21.04 -12.42 18.48
CA ASP A 620 19.57 -12.38 18.50
C ASP A 620 19.02 -10.94 18.48
N PHE A 621 19.76 -9.93 18.96
CA PHE A 621 19.31 -8.54 18.92
C PHE A 621 19.46 -7.91 17.54
N TYR A 622 20.59 -8.13 16.85
CA TYR A 622 20.87 -7.46 15.58
C TYR A 622 20.60 -8.30 14.33
N ASN A 623 20.41 -9.61 14.45
CA ASN A 623 20.04 -10.50 13.34
C ASN A 623 18.56 -10.38 12.96
N ARG A 624 18.19 -9.20 12.45
CA ARG A 624 16.82 -8.84 12.04
C ARG A 624 16.80 -7.71 11.02
N TYR A 625 15.64 -7.52 10.38
CA TYR A 625 15.28 -6.21 9.83
C TYR A 625 15.23 -5.22 11.00
N LEU A 626 16.08 -4.18 10.96
CA LEU A 626 16.45 -3.44 12.17
C LEU A 626 16.36 -1.93 12.01
N HIS A 627 15.50 -1.34 12.83
CA HIS A 627 15.56 0.06 13.27
C HIS A 627 16.45 0.15 14.51
N MET A 628 17.35 1.13 14.55
CA MET A 628 18.35 1.24 15.62
C MET A 628 18.33 2.63 16.24
N LEU A 629 17.88 2.71 17.50
CA LEU A 629 18.04 3.90 18.32
C LEU A 629 19.36 3.78 19.10
N ILE A 630 20.28 4.72 18.91
CA ILE A 630 21.55 4.71 19.65
C ILE A 630 21.51 5.69 20.82
N VAL A 631 21.95 5.20 21.98
CA VAL A 631 22.21 5.99 23.19
C VAL A 631 23.67 5.76 23.55
N LEU A 632 24.46 6.83 23.73
CA LEU A 632 25.86 6.68 24.12
C LEU A 632 25.99 6.45 25.63
N THR A 633 26.91 5.57 26.01
CA THR A 633 27.22 5.26 27.42
C THR A 633 28.73 5.05 27.64
N GLY A 634 29.17 5.16 28.90
CA GLY A 634 30.51 4.75 29.33
C GLY A 634 30.54 3.30 29.83
N ASP A 635 29.38 2.71 30.09
CA ASP A 635 29.25 1.30 30.47
C ASP A 635 29.46 0.37 29.26
N PRO A 636 29.69 -0.94 29.46
CA PRO A 636 29.76 -1.89 28.35
C PRO A 636 28.52 -1.84 27.46
N THR A 637 28.73 -2.00 26.15
CA THR A 637 27.66 -1.97 25.14
C THR A 637 26.55 -2.96 25.48
N SER A 638 25.30 -2.51 25.44
CA SER A 638 24.13 -3.34 25.78
C SER A 638 22.93 -3.08 24.88
N TYR A 639 22.04 -4.06 24.82
CA TYR A 639 20.95 -4.12 23.84
C TYR A 639 19.60 -4.23 24.55
N VAL A 640 18.63 -3.43 24.13
CA VAL A 640 17.25 -3.53 24.59
C VAL A 640 16.33 -3.65 23.38
N GLN A 641 15.63 -4.77 23.25
CA GLN A 641 14.64 -4.93 22.19
C GLN A 641 13.35 -4.17 22.54
N SER A 642 12.95 -3.22 21.69
CA SER A 642 11.73 -2.41 21.91
C SER A 642 10.52 -2.97 21.16
N THR A 643 10.70 -3.37 19.91
CA THR A 643 9.70 -4.05 19.06
C THR A 643 10.37 -5.22 18.31
N PRO A 644 9.64 -6.07 17.58
CA PRO A 644 10.25 -7.13 16.78
C PRO A 644 11.29 -6.66 15.74
N ASP A 645 11.20 -5.41 15.30
CA ASP A 645 12.03 -4.77 14.28
C ASP A 645 12.87 -3.60 14.80
N SER A 646 12.91 -3.34 16.10
CA SER A 646 13.63 -2.19 16.67
C SER A 646 14.38 -2.53 17.95
N ILE A 647 15.58 -1.97 18.08
CA ILE A 647 16.38 -2.02 19.30
C ILE A 647 16.80 -0.63 19.75
N VAL A 648 16.99 -0.50 21.06
CA VAL A 648 17.83 0.55 21.65
C VAL A 648 19.20 -0.06 21.91
N LEU A 649 20.23 0.51 21.29
CA LEU A 649 21.63 0.16 21.48
C LEU A 649 22.25 1.20 22.41
N ASN A 650 22.55 0.79 23.64
CA ASN A 650 23.39 1.58 24.52
C ASN A 650 24.84 1.32 24.11
N LEU A 651 25.38 2.16 23.23
CA LEU A 651 26.69 1.99 22.61
C LEU A 651 27.77 2.62 23.50
N ASN A 652 28.76 1.82 23.88
CA ASN A 652 29.95 2.34 24.52
C ASN A 652 30.69 3.29 23.57
N VAL A 653 31.11 4.46 24.06
CA VAL A 653 31.78 5.47 23.22
C VAL A 653 33.09 4.97 22.57
N GLU A 654 33.79 4.01 23.16
CA GLU A 654 35.00 3.42 22.55
C GLU A 654 34.68 2.63 21.27
N ASP A 655 33.46 2.10 21.14
CA ASP A 655 33.02 1.35 19.96
C ASP A 655 32.80 2.24 18.73
N LEU A 656 32.64 3.56 18.91
CA LEU A 656 32.57 4.54 17.81
C LEU A 656 33.82 4.49 16.93
N LYS A 657 35.00 4.34 17.57
CA LYS A 657 36.30 4.22 16.88
C LYS A 657 36.38 2.94 16.07
N LYS A 658 35.83 1.83 16.60
CA LYS A 658 35.82 0.53 15.91
C LYS A 658 34.97 0.60 14.64
N TRP A 659 33.84 1.30 14.69
CA TRP A 659 32.98 1.55 13.54
C TRP A 659 33.47 2.67 12.61
N ASN A 660 34.62 3.30 12.92
CA ASN A 660 35.20 4.39 12.15
C ASN A 660 34.22 5.58 11.95
N VAL A 661 33.42 5.89 12.98
CA VAL A 661 32.48 7.02 12.96
C VAL A 661 33.27 8.32 13.08
N LYS A 662 33.15 9.24 12.12
CA LYS A 662 33.82 10.55 12.17
C LYS A 662 32.90 11.68 12.63
N TYR A 663 31.62 11.60 12.29
CA TYR A 663 30.64 12.63 12.62
C TYR A 663 29.47 12.05 13.43
N LEU A 664 29.09 12.76 14.47
CA LEU A 664 27.97 12.44 15.35
C LEU A 664 26.90 13.52 15.23
N VAL A 665 25.64 13.11 15.08
CA VAL A 665 24.48 14.00 15.20
C VAL A 665 23.70 13.65 16.45
N SER A 666 23.65 14.59 17.40
CA SER A 666 23.11 14.36 18.74
C SER A 666 22.40 15.60 19.26
N ASN A 667 21.36 15.43 20.06
CA ASN A 667 20.84 16.54 20.86
C ASN A 667 21.90 16.96 21.90
N PRO A 668 22.01 18.26 22.22
CA PRO A 668 22.96 18.76 23.20
C PRO A 668 22.60 18.22 24.58
N GLN A 669 23.43 17.29 25.06
CA GLN A 669 23.40 16.77 26.42
C GLN A 669 24.79 16.97 26.99
N ALA A 670 24.91 17.72 28.09
CA ALA A 670 26.19 17.98 28.75
C ALA A 670 26.95 16.67 29.08
N SER A 671 26.21 15.58 29.32
CA SER A 671 26.74 14.25 29.57
C SER A 671 27.42 13.61 28.36
N VAL A 672 27.04 13.92 27.11
CA VAL A 672 27.63 13.25 25.92
C VAL A 672 29.03 13.78 25.62
N GLU A 673 29.21 15.11 25.65
CA GLU A 673 30.53 15.71 25.44
C GLU A 673 31.49 15.36 26.58
N GLU A 674 31.03 15.40 27.83
CA GLU A 674 31.79 14.97 29.00
C GLU A 674 32.18 13.49 28.90
N LEU A 675 31.25 12.64 28.48
CA LEU A 675 31.48 11.20 28.28
C LEU A 675 32.54 10.93 27.20
N LEU A 676 32.43 11.58 26.03
CA LEU A 676 33.38 11.42 24.93
C LEU A 676 34.79 11.87 25.36
N ASN A 677 34.90 13.05 25.98
CA ASN A 677 36.17 13.59 26.45
C ASN A 677 36.82 12.72 27.54
N THR A 678 36.02 12.20 28.48
CA THR A 678 36.51 11.31 29.56
C THR A 678 37.06 9.99 29.01
N ASN A 679 36.58 9.55 27.85
CA ASN A 679 37.06 8.35 27.14
C ASN A 679 38.09 8.69 26.03
N GLY A 680 38.70 9.87 26.09
CA GLY A 680 39.81 10.26 25.20
C GLY A 680 39.42 10.62 23.77
N ILE A 681 38.13 10.81 23.49
CA ILE A 681 37.63 11.23 22.18
C ILE A 681 37.41 12.75 22.24
N SER A 682 38.30 13.49 21.59
CA SER A 682 38.14 14.95 21.49
C SER A 682 37.03 15.28 20.50
N THR A 683 36.25 16.31 20.79
CA THR A 683 35.13 16.71 19.96
C THR A 683 35.33 18.11 19.39
N ARG A 684 34.88 18.34 18.16
CA ARG A 684 34.77 19.67 17.55
C ARG A 684 33.34 19.86 17.07
N LYS A 685 32.59 20.72 17.76
CA LYS A 685 31.25 21.10 17.31
C LYS A 685 31.34 21.91 16.01
N LEU A 686 30.66 21.43 14.98
CA LEU A 686 30.63 22.07 13.66
C LEU A 686 29.38 22.92 13.46
N TYR A 687 28.26 22.53 14.08
CA TYR A 687 26.97 23.19 13.89
C TYR A 687 25.98 22.83 15.00
N THR A 688 25.04 23.73 15.28
CA THR A 688 23.86 23.52 16.12
C THR A 688 22.64 23.95 15.32
N ASP A 689 21.68 23.06 15.15
CA ASP A 689 20.41 23.35 14.50
C ASP A 689 19.41 23.90 15.50
N ASP A 690 18.92 25.12 15.26
CA ASP A 690 17.98 25.78 16.17
C ASP A 690 16.59 25.11 16.20
N ALA A 691 16.19 24.44 15.11
CA ALA A 691 14.84 23.91 14.96
C ALA A 691 14.69 22.52 15.59
N SER A 692 15.62 21.59 15.30
CA SER A 692 15.64 20.26 15.92
C SER A 692 16.37 20.22 17.26
N ASN A 693 17.14 21.26 17.58
CA ASN A 693 18.07 21.30 18.72
C ASN A 693 19.02 20.08 18.66
N GLU A 694 19.60 19.83 17.49
CA GLU A 694 20.63 18.81 17.26
C GLU A 694 21.95 19.46 16.86
N GLU A 695 23.06 18.84 17.23
CA GLU A 695 24.41 19.32 16.93
C GLU A 695 25.12 18.34 16.00
N ILE A 696 25.89 18.88 15.05
CA ILE A 696 26.85 18.10 14.26
C ILE A 696 28.22 18.23 14.93
N ILE A 697 28.77 17.10 15.36
CA ILE A 697 30.01 17.01 16.13
C ILE A 697 31.00 16.15 15.35
N GLU A 698 32.21 16.64 15.15
CA GLU A 698 33.33 15.83 14.65
C GLU A 698 34.06 15.15 15.80
N LEU A 699 34.36 13.87 15.63
CA LEU A 699 35.10 13.03 16.57
C LEU A 699 36.58 12.95 16.15
N ILE A 700 37.49 13.16 17.11
CA ILE A 700 38.94 13.13 16.93
C ILE A 700 39.52 12.10 17.90
N TYR A 701 40.06 11.01 17.34
CA TYR A 701 40.46 9.77 18.03
C TYR A 701 41.94 9.61 18.34
#